data_AF-A0A6G6SI27-F1
#
_entry.id   AF-A0A6G6SI27-F1
#
_cell.length_a   1.000
_cell.length_b   1.000
_cell.length_c   1.000
_cell.angle_alpha   90.00
_cell.angle_beta   90.00
_cell.angle_gamma   90.00
#
_symmetry.space_group_name_H-M   'P 1'
#
loop_
_entity.id
_entity.type
_entity.pdbx_description
1 polymer ?
#
loop_
_entity_poly.entity_id
_entity_poly.type
_entity_poly.pdbx_seq_one_letter_code
_entity_poly.pdbx_strand_id
1 'polypeptide(L)'
;MANGISVAQKNLNKKLAQFSNKNNLYSIEISALIQLEDTPLPDSTYEIIITSYQALLKEMKQKAIEEKKWNKHSSFVYKEAQENYDALSQYNESSLKNILIQLNSSNGILNKFDCQIITYENGIPSSPEFTLFHLIRSLDNDPSSKYISSYTINDYGSAHIFEHIELRHIEEILIQRNYPNASRIVADFFLGQYGIEEFLRSEQIWPFYYQHPEYIAEALKLIPNQGSSESDQFSLDNALRVLETYPIIPSQFVPKILQLALGDTQIYRFDAQKLIEKLPEPHLFIQEGLISKKKNSRIIAINWLIELNNHDAVPALVTLLKTENDEVVRTLLITALEHFGEDISDYLDPLMLLAEAEIGLKNKIPDNLAWFDFNTLPQLTWKNNKTVEPRIIQWWIVLAVKLKLPASNALLHRYINLLSLKSQQTLAQFLLIAFITQDVDTPSEERIYLSSGVSYSASMSAIKEKGMLGLIFPIEGYIAVPLLRNYMRDHYERRAQIEAMIDAIGGSNDPIIIQFLLSISRRYRAASIQTKARQLITQIAQRNNWTEDELADRTIPTAGLDDSGVLTLDYGERTFTAKINDKLQFVLFNTEGKVIKALPAPRVNEDSTLIKETKKHLTSSKKELKQIIESQTLRLYEAMCVQRQWLSTDWQEFLQANPIMHKLMERLIWQEIKNDKIINTFRPSNDGALLNIEDEEITLQSDSSLRLAHCVFLNKKEKHTWLAHFQDYKVRSLFNQLEHDMPILEDKQTQFAEKKGWLTDAYTLRSTMTKLGYQRGSVEDAGFYNCYHKYFSGLDLSVIINFSGNCVPEENVTVALLELVFEKGRQSGLDRHQLAIKNIPPILLAESYAEYLKIADACAGFSSDWEKKLPW
;
A
#
# COMPACT_ATOMS: atom_id res chain seq x y z
N MET A 1 -16.81 -21.82 59.50
CA MET A 1 -17.70 -20.67 59.26
C MET A 1 -17.47 -20.19 57.84
N ALA A 2 -18.45 -20.40 56.97
CA ALA A 2 -18.43 -19.97 55.58
C ALA A 2 -18.67 -18.44 55.54
N ASN A 3 -17.64 -17.67 55.19
CA ASN A 3 -17.75 -16.22 55.04
C ASN A 3 -17.90 -15.84 53.56
N GLY A 4 -19.10 -15.32 53.28
CA GLY A 4 -19.62 -14.64 52.09
C GLY A 4 -18.70 -14.40 50.90
N ILE A 5 -19.01 -15.07 49.79
CA ILE A 5 -18.67 -14.59 48.44
C ILE A 5 -19.33 -13.21 48.25
N SER A 6 -18.53 -12.18 47.93
CA SER A 6 -19.01 -10.80 47.74
C SER A 6 -20.06 -10.71 46.62
N VAL A 7 -20.93 -9.69 46.65
CA VAL A 7 -21.96 -9.47 45.61
C VAL A 7 -21.32 -9.33 44.22
N ALA A 8 -20.14 -8.70 44.14
CA ALA A 8 -19.39 -8.57 42.89
C ALA A 8 -18.92 -9.93 42.35
N GLN A 9 -18.41 -10.81 43.23
CA GLN A 9 -17.98 -12.16 42.84
C GLN A 9 -19.16 -13.06 42.44
N LYS A 10 -20.31 -12.94 43.12
CA LYS A 10 -21.55 -13.64 42.70
C LYS A 10 -22.02 -13.18 41.32
N ASN A 11 -21.94 -11.88 41.03
CA ASN A 11 -22.29 -11.33 39.72
C ASN A 11 -21.32 -11.77 38.62
N LEU A 12 -20.03 -11.82 38.92
CA LEU A 12 -19.01 -12.34 38.01
C LEU A 12 -19.23 -13.82 37.70
N ASN A 13 -19.41 -14.66 38.72
CA ASN A 13 -19.68 -16.09 38.55
C ASN A 13 -20.96 -16.34 37.72
N LYS A 14 -22.00 -15.50 37.91
CA LYS A 14 -23.23 -15.56 37.10
C LYS A 14 -22.97 -15.20 35.63
N LYS A 15 -22.11 -14.21 35.34
CA LYS A 15 -21.71 -13.86 33.97
C LYS A 15 -20.84 -14.95 33.34
N LEU A 16 -19.86 -15.48 34.07
CA LEU A 16 -19.00 -16.58 33.62
C LEU A 16 -19.80 -17.83 33.23
N ALA A 17 -20.85 -18.16 33.97
CA ALA A 17 -21.74 -19.28 33.66
C ALA A 17 -22.43 -19.18 32.28
N GLN A 18 -22.54 -17.96 31.70
CA GLN A 18 -23.10 -17.75 30.37
C GLN A 18 -22.13 -18.17 29.25
N PHE A 19 -20.82 -18.20 29.54
CA PHE A 19 -19.77 -18.55 28.58
C PHE A 19 -19.36 -20.04 28.65
N SER A 20 -20.26 -20.91 29.10
CA SER A 20 -20.03 -22.34 29.11
C SER A 20 -20.25 -22.95 27.72
N ASN A 21 -19.30 -23.76 27.25
CA ASN A 21 -19.40 -24.46 25.97
C ASN A 21 -20.63 -25.38 25.83
N LYS A 22 -21.27 -25.76 26.94
CA LYS A 22 -22.52 -26.52 26.94
C LYS A 22 -23.68 -25.75 26.28
N ASN A 23 -23.56 -24.44 26.18
CA ASN A 23 -24.57 -23.55 25.59
C ASN A 23 -24.32 -23.28 24.10
N ASN A 24 -23.27 -23.86 23.50
CA ASN A 24 -22.97 -23.64 22.09
C ASN A 24 -23.95 -24.40 21.19
N LEU A 25 -24.46 -23.72 20.16
CA LEU A 25 -25.34 -24.31 19.14
C LEU A 25 -24.63 -25.43 18.36
N TYR A 26 -23.32 -25.31 18.17
CA TYR A 26 -22.47 -26.30 17.51
C TYR A 26 -21.43 -26.80 18.51
N SER A 27 -21.46 -28.09 18.82
CA SER A 27 -20.46 -28.74 19.66
C SER A 27 -19.17 -28.98 18.88
N ILE A 28 -18.02 -28.72 19.51
CA ILE A 28 -16.69 -28.99 18.93
C ILE A 28 -16.07 -30.13 19.74
N GLU A 29 -15.62 -31.18 19.05
CA GLU A 29 -14.90 -32.28 19.69
C GLU A 29 -13.42 -31.92 19.80
N ILE A 30 -12.86 -32.04 21.01
CA ILE A 30 -11.44 -31.75 21.26
C ILE A 30 -10.69 -33.07 21.35
N SER A 31 -9.68 -33.26 20.50
CA SER A 31 -8.79 -34.40 20.58
C SER A 31 -8.10 -34.49 21.95
N ALA A 32 -7.93 -35.72 22.44
CA ALA A 32 -7.17 -35.98 23.66
C ALA A 32 -5.73 -35.47 23.51
N LEU A 33 -5.22 -34.81 24.55
CA LEU A 33 -3.85 -34.31 24.59
C LEU A 33 -2.87 -35.48 24.70
N ILE A 34 -1.89 -35.54 23.81
CA ILE A 34 -0.82 -36.55 23.86
C ILE A 34 0.19 -36.11 24.92
N GLN A 35 0.44 -36.92 25.93
CA GLN A 35 1.39 -36.58 27.00
C GLN A 35 2.83 -36.52 26.46
N LEU A 36 3.56 -35.45 26.78
CA LEU A 36 4.98 -35.31 26.45
C LEU A 36 5.85 -35.93 27.56
N GLU A 37 6.91 -36.63 27.18
CA GLU A 37 7.88 -37.17 28.12
C GLU A 37 9.01 -36.17 28.40
N ASP A 38 9.37 -36.01 29.67
CA ASP A 38 10.51 -35.19 30.12
C ASP A 38 11.81 -35.99 29.98
N THR A 39 12.33 -36.07 28.75
CA THR A 39 13.55 -36.81 28.43
C THR A 39 14.80 -35.97 28.72
N PRO A 40 15.81 -36.48 29.46
CA PRO A 40 17.01 -35.71 29.76
C PRO A 40 17.90 -35.50 28.52
N LEU A 41 18.58 -34.35 28.46
CA LEU A 41 19.62 -34.05 27.48
C LEU A 41 20.82 -35.01 27.64
N PRO A 42 21.47 -35.41 26.53
CA PRO A 42 22.61 -36.32 26.55
C PRO A 42 23.85 -35.66 27.17
N ASP A 43 24.78 -36.48 27.67
CA ASP A 43 26.05 -36.00 28.24
C ASP A 43 26.88 -35.18 27.23
N SER A 44 26.72 -35.42 25.93
CA SER A 44 27.36 -34.64 24.85
C SER A 44 26.98 -33.16 24.88
N THR A 45 25.84 -32.79 25.46
CA THR A 45 25.42 -31.38 25.62
C THR A 45 26.37 -30.60 26.51
N TYR A 46 27.10 -31.27 27.41
CA TYR A 46 28.12 -30.62 28.23
C TYR A 46 29.24 -29.97 27.41
N GLU A 47 29.65 -30.59 26.29
CA GLU A 47 30.66 -30.02 25.39
C GLU A 47 30.15 -28.75 24.69
N ILE A 48 28.84 -28.70 24.38
CA ILE A 48 28.19 -27.52 23.82
C ILE A 48 28.17 -26.39 24.84
N ILE A 49 27.83 -26.69 26.11
CA ILE A 49 27.86 -25.72 27.23
C ILE A 49 29.26 -25.10 27.37
N ILE A 50 30.32 -25.92 27.34
CA ILE A 50 31.71 -25.42 27.43
C ILE A 50 32.01 -24.48 26.26
N THR A 51 31.67 -24.88 25.04
CA THR A 51 31.94 -24.10 23.83
C THR A 51 31.22 -22.76 23.86
N SER A 52 29.91 -22.76 24.17
CA SER A 52 29.09 -21.55 24.30
C SER A 52 29.61 -20.63 25.40
N TYR A 53 29.99 -21.17 26.55
CA TYR A 53 30.57 -20.39 27.65
C TYR A 53 31.89 -19.70 27.23
N GLN A 54 32.81 -20.42 26.58
CA GLN A 54 34.09 -19.86 26.16
C GLN A 54 33.92 -18.72 25.15
N ALA A 55 33.00 -18.88 24.20
CA ALA A 55 32.69 -17.86 23.20
C ALA A 55 32.03 -16.63 23.84
N LEU A 56 31.01 -16.84 24.68
CA LEU A 56 30.33 -15.76 25.42
C LEU A 56 31.30 -14.99 26.33
N LEU A 57 32.17 -15.69 27.07
CA LEU A 57 33.17 -15.05 27.94
C LEU A 57 34.13 -14.17 27.14
N LYS A 58 34.54 -14.62 25.94
CA LYS A 58 35.39 -13.84 25.04
C LYS A 58 34.69 -12.58 24.53
N GLU A 59 33.42 -12.68 24.14
CA GLU A 59 32.62 -11.53 23.70
C GLU A 59 32.41 -10.53 24.84
N MET A 60 32.01 -10.99 26.03
CA MET A 60 31.78 -10.13 27.19
C MET A 60 33.07 -9.42 27.62
N LYS A 61 34.23 -10.08 27.52
CA LYS A 61 35.53 -9.44 27.73
C LYS A 61 35.76 -8.27 26.78
N GLN A 62 35.42 -8.45 25.51
CA GLN A 62 35.58 -7.42 24.49
C GLN A 62 34.62 -6.24 24.76
N LYS A 63 33.35 -6.51 25.03
CA LYS A 63 32.35 -5.49 25.42
C LYS A 63 32.78 -4.72 26.67
N ALA A 64 33.31 -5.38 27.69
CA ALA A 64 33.83 -4.71 28.89
C ALA A 64 35.04 -3.80 28.60
N ILE A 65 35.92 -4.17 27.66
CA ILE A 65 37.04 -3.33 27.21
C ILE A 65 36.52 -2.10 26.46
N GLU A 66 35.52 -2.26 25.59
CA GLU A 66 34.90 -1.20 24.82
C GLU A 66 34.12 -0.23 25.71
N GLU A 67 33.33 -0.73 26.67
CA GLU A 67 32.63 0.09 27.67
C GLU A 67 33.63 0.93 28.49
N LYS A 68 34.75 0.33 28.92
CA LYS A 68 35.85 1.07 29.59
C LYS A 68 36.49 2.14 28.72
N LYS A 69 36.52 1.96 27.40
CA LYS A 69 37.04 2.99 26.46
C LYS A 69 36.00 4.10 26.26
N TRP A 70 34.74 3.74 26.07
CA TRP A 70 33.64 4.69 25.88
C TRP A 70 33.44 5.59 27.10
N ASN A 71 33.48 5.02 28.31
CA ASN A 71 33.38 5.76 29.58
C ASN A 71 34.47 6.84 29.76
N LYS A 72 35.61 6.76 29.06
CA LYS A 72 36.68 7.78 29.12
C LYS A 72 36.34 9.04 28.33
N HIS A 73 35.38 8.96 27.42
CA HIS A 73 35.04 10.03 26.47
C HIS A 73 33.55 10.41 26.54
N SER A 74 32.81 9.88 27.52
CA SER A 74 31.38 10.13 27.73
C SER A 74 31.12 10.87 29.04
N SER A 75 30.03 11.64 29.08
CA SER A 75 29.50 12.26 30.30
C SER A 75 28.73 11.28 31.21
N PHE A 76 28.41 10.08 30.71
CA PHE A 76 27.74 9.01 31.45
C PHE A 76 28.69 7.82 31.67
N VAL A 77 28.57 7.15 32.82
CA VAL A 77 29.40 5.98 33.18
C VAL A 77 28.52 4.74 33.22
N TYR A 78 28.75 3.81 32.28
CA TYR A 78 28.13 2.48 32.29
C TYR A 78 29.06 1.44 32.94
N LYS A 79 28.49 0.44 33.61
CA LYS A 79 29.25 -0.64 34.26
C LYS A 79 28.74 -2.04 33.93
N GLU A 80 27.66 -2.14 33.17
CA GLU A 80 26.93 -3.39 33.01
C GLU A 80 27.76 -4.45 32.29
N ALA A 81 28.49 -4.08 31.22
CA ALA A 81 29.32 -5.04 30.50
C ALA A 81 30.50 -5.54 31.35
N GLN A 82 31.07 -4.67 32.19
CA GLN A 82 32.13 -5.03 33.14
C GLN A 82 31.61 -5.99 34.21
N GLU A 83 30.46 -5.69 34.83
CA GLU A 83 29.85 -6.53 35.87
C GLU A 83 29.46 -7.90 35.33
N ASN A 84 28.90 -7.97 34.10
CA ASN A 84 28.57 -9.23 33.44
C ASN A 84 29.82 -10.08 33.16
N TYR A 85 30.92 -9.47 32.69
CA TYR A 85 32.18 -10.19 32.47
C TYR A 85 32.78 -10.72 33.78
N ASP A 86 32.77 -9.90 34.84
CA ASP A 86 33.32 -10.30 36.14
C ASP A 86 32.52 -11.45 36.76
N ALA A 87 31.19 -11.45 36.61
CA ALA A 87 30.32 -12.55 37.04
C ALA A 87 30.55 -13.85 36.24
N LEU A 88 30.61 -13.76 34.90
CA LEU A 88 30.88 -14.92 34.04
C LEU A 88 32.28 -15.50 34.28
N SER A 89 33.28 -14.68 34.57
CA SER A 89 34.66 -15.12 34.82
C SER A 89 34.82 -16.01 36.05
N GLN A 90 33.82 -16.08 36.93
CA GLN A 90 33.84 -16.92 38.14
C GLN A 90 33.37 -18.36 37.87
N TYR A 91 32.84 -18.66 36.67
CA TYR A 91 32.39 -19.99 36.31
C TYR A 91 33.57 -20.96 36.18
N ASN A 92 33.44 -22.11 36.84
CA ASN A 92 34.40 -23.21 36.79
C ASN A 92 33.72 -24.49 36.28
N GLU A 93 34.47 -25.59 36.18
CA GLU A 93 33.97 -26.88 35.69
C GLU A 93 32.73 -27.37 36.48
N SER A 94 32.68 -27.15 37.80
CA SER A 94 31.52 -27.53 38.61
C SER A 94 30.30 -26.66 38.31
N SER A 95 30.49 -25.35 38.09
CA SER A 95 29.41 -24.46 37.67
C SER A 95 28.82 -24.89 36.33
N LEU A 96 29.66 -25.20 35.33
CA LEU A 96 29.22 -25.60 34.00
C LEU A 96 28.51 -26.97 34.00
N LYS A 97 28.99 -27.95 34.78
CA LYS A 97 28.29 -29.23 34.95
C LYS A 97 26.94 -29.06 35.62
N ASN A 98 26.85 -28.13 36.57
CA ASN A 98 25.59 -27.84 37.25
C ASN A 98 24.52 -27.32 36.28
N ILE A 99 24.87 -26.59 35.21
CA ILE A 99 23.91 -26.14 34.18
C ILE A 99 23.18 -27.35 33.57
N LEU A 100 23.91 -28.37 33.13
CA LEU A 100 23.31 -29.60 32.55
C LEU A 100 22.46 -30.36 33.59
N ILE A 101 22.94 -30.44 34.84
CA ILE A 101 22.20 -31.09 35.94
C ILE A 101 20.86 -30.37 36.19
N GLN A 102 20.85 -29.02 36.18
CA GLN A 102 19.63 -28.25 36.36
C GLN A 102 18.69 -28.38 35.17
N LEU A 103 19.19 -28.38 33.93
CA LEU A 103 18.36 -28.60 32.73
C LEU A 103 17.65 -29.96 32.74
N ASN A 104 18.34 -31.00 33.21
CA ASN A 104 17.79 -32.37 33.31
C ASN A 104 16.97 -32.61 34.59
N SER A 105 16.87 -31.62 35.49
CA SER A 105 16.11 -31.71 36.72
C SER A 105 14.71 -31.16 36.54
N SER A 106 13.68 -31.91 36.93
CA SER A 106 12.28 -31.51 36.80
C SER A 106 11.96 -30.17 37.49
N ASN A 107 12.66 -29.87 38.59
CA ASN A 107 12.59 -28.61 39.34
C ASN A 107 13.90 -27.82 39.29
N GLY A 108 14.70 -27.99 38.23
CA GLY A 108 15.94 -27.27 38.07
C GLY A 108 15.72 -25.76 38.01
N ILE A 109 16.67 -25.01 38.57
CA ILE A 109 16.67 -23.55 38.59
C ILE A 109 17.96 -23.07 37.95
N LEU A 110 17.82 -22.21 36.95
CA LEU A 110 18.92 -21.61 36.22
C LEU A 110 18.98 -20.12 36.55
N ASN A 111 20.18 -19.59 36.72
CA ASN A 111 20.36 -18.16 36.92
C ASN A 111 20.50 -17.43 35.56
N LYS A 112 20.44 -16.10 35.57
CA LYS A 112 20.55 -15.25 34.37
C LYS A 112 21.73 -15.64 33.46
N PHE A 113 22.90 -15.91 34.02
CA PHE A 113 24.10 -16.24 33.24
C PHE A 113 24.09 -17.68 32.73
N ASP A 114 23.49 -18.62 33.47
CA ASP A 114 23.29 -19.99 32.98
C ASP A 114 22.43 -19.95 31.70
N CYS A 115 21.34 -19.19 31.73
CA CYS A 115 20.45 -19.02 30.57
C CYS A 115 21.15 -18.34 29.40
N GLN A 116 21.99 -17.32 29.64
CA GLN A 116 22.80 -16.69 28.59
C GLN A 116 23.74 -17.70 27.92
N ILE A 117 24.42 -18.56 28.70
CA ILE A 117 25.30 -19.60 28.18
C ILE A 117 24.50 -20.60 27.32
N ILE A 118 23.30 -21.01 27.77
CA ILE A 118 22.43 -21.93 27.03
C ILE A 118 22.02 -21.35 25.69
N THR A 119 21.61 -20.08 25.65
CA THR A 119 21.11 -19.40 24.45
C THR A 119 22.18 -18.91 23.49
N TYR A 120 23.44 -18.84 23.91
CA TYR A 120 24.48 -18.20 23.12
C TYR A 120 24.67 -18.90 21.77
N GLU A 121 24.54 -18.13 20.69
CA GLU A 121 24.57 -18.59 19.29
C GLU A 121 23.59 -19.74 18.97
N ASN A 122 22.51 -19.88 19.75
CA ASN A 122 21.52 -20.96 19.65
C ASN A 122 22.11 -22.38 19.71
N GLY A 123 23.27 -22.56 20.36
CA GLY A 123 24.01 -23.83 20.35
C GLY A 123 23.21 -25.01 20.92
N ILE A 124 22.62 -24.85 22.11
CA ILE A 124 21.81 -25.90 22.75
C ILE A 124 20.37 -25.91 22.23
N PRO A 125 19.68 -24.75 22.09
CA PRO A 125 18.30 -24.74 21.58
C PRO A 125 18.16 -25.35 20.18
N SER A 126 19.18 -25.28 19.32
CA SER A 126 19.11 -25.90 17.98
C SER A 126 19.21 -27.42 17.99
N SER A 127 19.43 -28.07 19.13
CA SER A 127 19.57 -29.53 19.22
C SER A 127 18.20 -30.23 19.20
N PRO A 128 18.04 -31.35 18.47
CA PRO A 128 16.79 -32.11 18.45
C PRO A 128 16.36 -32.65 19.83
N GLU A 129 17.32 -32.89 20.72
CA GLU A 129 17.09 -33.38 22.09
C GLU A 129 16.61 -32.27 23.05
N PHE A 130 16.71 -30.99 22.64
CA PHE A 130 16.21 -29.86 23.43
C PHE A 130 14.69 -29.72 23.23
N THR A 131 13.95 -30.07 24.29
CA THR A 131 12.49 -30.16 24.30
C THR A 131 11.82 -28.95 25.00
N LEU A 132 10.48 -28.90 24.95
CA LEU A 132 9.68 -27.87 25.63
C LEU A 132 9.97 -27.77 27.14
N PHE A 133 10.24 -28.89 27.81
CA PHE A 133 10.60 -28.89 29.24
C PHE A 133 11.88 -28.10 29.51
N HIS A 134 12.89 -28.25 28.66
CA HIS A 134 14.16 -27.54 28.77
C HIS A 134 13.99 -26.05 28.46
N LEU A 135 13.18 -25.71 27.45
CA LEU A 135 12.83 -24.33 27.13
C LEU A 135 12.15 -23.64 28.31
N ILE A 136 11.13 -24.26 28.92
CA ILE A 136 10.45 -23.65 30.06
C ILE A 136 11.41 -23.48 31.25
N ARG A 137 12.27 -24.47 31.53
CA ARG A 137 13.30 -24.37 32.59
C ARG A 137 14.28 -23.22 32.37
N SER A 138 14.63 -22.93 31.12
CA SER A 138 15.59 -21.88 30.79
C SER A 138 14.96 -20.48 30.68
N LEU A 139 13.63 -20.40 30.67
CA LEU A 139 12.87 -19.15 30.83
C LEU A 139 12.54 -18.86 32.31
N ASP A 140 12.60 -19.88 33.16
CA ASP A 140 12.22 -19.85 34.58
C ASP A 140 13.39 -19.49 35.50
N ASN A 141 13.76 -18.21 35.52
CA ASN A 141 14.74 -17.69 36.49
C ASN A 141 14.11 -17.39 37.87
N ASP A 142 12.78 -17.44 37.99
CA ASP A 142 12.01 -17.21 39.22
C ASP A 142 10.67 -18.00 39.18
N PRO A 143 10.54 -19.09 39.94
CA PRO A 143 9.32 -19.92 40.00
C PRO A 143 8.08 -19.18 40.53
N SER A 144 8.24 -17.98 41.11
CA SER A 144 7.15 -17.12 41.55
C SER A 144 6.66 -16.14 40.49
N SER A 145 7.31 -16.13 39.31
CA SER A 145 6.95 -15.27 38.19
C SER A 145 5.52 -15.54 37.74
N LYS A 146 4.78 -14.46 37.50
CA LYS A 146 3.43 -14.49 36.92
C LYS A 146 3.45 -14.30 35.40
N TYR A 147 4.63 -14.36 34.78
CA TYR A 147 4.85 -13.97 33.40
C TYR A 147 5.94 -14.80 32.75
N ILE A 148 5.73 -15.13 31.47
CA ILE A 148 6.74 -15.71 30.58
C ILE A 148 6.82 -14.82 29.35
N SER A 149 8.03 -14.43 28.99
CA SER A 149 8.27 -13.52 27.88
C SER A 149 8.09 -14.24 26.54
N SER A 150 7.03 -13.90 25.79
CA SER A 150 6.82 -14.40 24.42
C SER A 150 7.93 -13.94 23.48
N TYR A 151 8.44 -12.72 23.62
CA TYR A 151 9.62 -12.23 22.91
C TYR A 151 10.82 -13.18 23.07
N THR A 152 11.05 -13.67 24.30
CA THR A 152 12.16 -14.58 24.57
C THR A 152 11.92 -15.96 23.97
N ILE A 153 10.67 -16.43 23.90
CA ILE A 153 10.33 -17.68 23.20
C ILE A 153 10.63 -17.56 21.70
N ASN A 154 10.21 -16.46 21.08
CA ASN A 154 10.35 -16.26 19.64
C ASN A 154 11.83 -16.18 19.21
N ASP A 155 12.65 -15.53 20.03
CA ASP A 155 14.08 -15.35 19.73
C ASP A 155 14.95 -16.53 20.18
N TYR A 156 14.38 -17.56 20.80
CA TYR A 156 15.14 -18.66 21.43
C TYR A 156 15.77 -19.65 20.42
N GLY A 157 15.54 -19.50 19.12
CA GLY A 157 16.04 -20.43 18.10
C GLY A 157 15.45 -21.85 18.24
N SER A 158 14.19 -21.94 18.65
CA SER A 158 13.56 -23.19 19.12
C SER A 158 12.37 -23.66 18.26
N ALA A 159 12.30 -23.21 17.00
CA ALA A 159 11.17 -23.44 16.11
C ALA A 159 10.81 -24.94 15.93
N HIS A 160 11.79 -25.84 15.98
CA HIS A 160 11.57 -27.30 15.87
C HIS A 160 10.75 -27.86 17.05
N ILE A 161 10.82 -27.25 18.24
CA ILE A 161 10.02 -27.67 19.41
C ILE A 161 8.53 -27.51 19.13
N PHE A 162 8.16 -26.45 18.40
CA PHE A 162 6.78 -26.04 18.18
C PHE A 162 6.06 -26.84 17.08
N GLU A 163 6.78 -27.70 16.36
CA GLU A 163 6.21 -28.47 15.24
C GLU A 163 5.13 -29.48 15.68
N HIS A 164 5.17 -29.97 16.93
CA HIS A 164 4.27 -31.02 17.41
C HIS A 164 3.58 -30.73 18.74
N ILE A 165 3.72 -29.51 19.28
CA ILE A 165 3.08 -29.11 20.53
C ILE A 165 1.89 -28.16 20.30
N GLU A 166 1.10 -27.96 21.35
CA GLU A 166 -0.07 -27.09 21.39
C GLU A 166 -0.11 -26.41 22.76
N LEU A 167 -0.86 -25.31 22.89
CA LEU A 167 -0.86 -24.48 24.10
C LEU A 167 -1.17 -25.25 25.39
N ARG A 168 -2.00 -26.30 25.32
CA ARG A 168 -2.32 -27.17 26.46
C ARG A 168 -1.10 -27.89 27.05
N HIS A 169 -0.09 -28.21 26.22
CA HIS A 169 1.17 -28.78 26.70
C HIS A 169 1.96 -27.78 27.54
N ILE A 170 1.98 -26.50 27.13
CA ILE A 170 2.65 -25.46 27.91
C ILE A 170 1.94 -25.29 29.26
N GLU A 171 0.61 -25.21 29.24
CA GLU A 171 -0.17 -25.12 30.48
C GLU A 171 0.15 -26.26 31.44
N GLU A 172 0.16 -27.51 30.95
CA GLU A 172 0.44 -28.69 31.77
C GLU A 172 1.84 -28.62 32.41
N ILE A 173 2.86 -28.24 31.65
CA ILE A 173 4.23 -28.10 32.17
C ILE A 173 4.32 -26.97 33.21
N LEU A 174 3.65 -25.85 32.98
CA LEU A 174 3.60 -24.74 33.94
C LEU A 174 2.88 -25.14 35.24
N ILE A 175 1.80 -25.91 35.15
CA ILE A 175 1.12 -26.48 36.33
C ILE A 175 2.06 -27.43 37.09
N GLN A 176 2.76 -28.32 36.39
CA GLN A 176 3.73 -29.24 37.01
C GLN A 176 4.85 -28.50 37.75
N ARG A 177 5.25 -27.31 37.25
CA ARG A 177 6.24 -26.43 37.88
C ARG A 177 5.68 -25.48 38.94
N ASN A 178 4.39 -25.59 39.28
CA ASN A 178 3.70 -24.77 40.28
C ASN A 178 3.60 -23.26 39.94
N TYR A 179 3.54 -22.90 38.66
CA TYR A 179 3.31 -21.51 38.28
C TYR A 179 1.92 -21.03 38.75
N PRO A 180 1.83 -19.82 39.35
CA PRO A 180 0.54 -19.25 39.71
C PRO A 180 -0.23 -18.83 38.45
N ASN A 181 -1.49 -19.27 38.32
CA ASN A 181 -2.37 -18.96 37.19
C ASN A 181 -1.79 -19.35 35.81
N ALA A 182 -1.21 -20.55 35.70
CA ALA A 182 -0.65 -21.09 34.45
C ALA A 182 -1.53 -20.84 33.22
N SER A 183 -2.84 -21.10 33.30
CA SER A 183 -3.78 -20.85 32.20
C SER A 183 -3.81 -19.38 31.76
N ARG A 184 -3.70 -18.40 32.67
CA ARG A 184 -3.68 -16.99 32.28
C ARG A 184 -2.39 -16.63 31.56
N ILE A 185 -1.25 -17.18 32.00
CA ILE A 185 0.05 -16.98 31.34
C ILE A 185 -0.04 -17.50 29.90
N VAL A 186 -0.61 -18.69 29.70
CA VAL A 186 -0.79 -19.28 28.37
C VAL A 186 -1.78 -18.48 27.51
N ALA A 187 -2.84 -17.95 28.12
CA ALA A 187 -3.79 -17.07 27.42
C ALA A 187 -3.14 -15.75 26.95
N ASP A 188 -2.17 -15.21 27.70
CA ASP A 188 -1.47 -13.98 27.34
C ASP A 188 -0.67 -14.10 26.04
N PHE A 189 -0.18 -15.29 25.70
CA PHE A 189 0.58 -15.53 24.47
C PHE A 189 -0.18 -15.22 23.18
N PHE A 190 -1.52 -15.24 23.18
CA PHE A 190 -2.29 -14.81 22.00
C PHE A 190 -3.33 -13.74 22.32
N LEU A 191 -3.61 -13.44 23.59
CA LEU A 191 -4.53 -12.37 23.97
C LEU A 191 -3.83 -11.11 24.53
N GLY A 192 -2.57 -11.21 24.93
CA GLY A 192 -1.76 -10.14 25.51
C GLY A 192 -1.17 -9.18 24.47
N GLN A 193 -0.15 -8.42 24.84
CA GLN A 193 0.48 -7.42 23.94
C GLN A 193 1.46 -8.05 22.94
N TYR A 194 2.14 -9.12 23.32
CA TYR A 194 3.22 -9.75 22.55
C TYR A 194 2.89 -11.22 22.30
N GLY A 195 2.87 -11.63 21.02
CA GLY A 195 2.46 -12.97 20.61
C GLY A 195 3.62 -13.97 20.51
N ILE A 196 3.30 -15.28 20.53
CA ILE A 196 4.23 -16.34 20.11
C ILE A 196 4.06 -16.61 18.61
N GLU A 197 5.15 -16.59 17.85
CA GLU A 197 5.11 -16.71 16.38
C GLU A 197 5.24 -18.16 15.88
N GLU A 198 5.71 -19.07 16.73
CA GLU A 198 6.05 -20.45 16.38
C GLU A 198 4.84 -21.37 16.20
N PHE A 199 3.65 -20.98 16.68
CA PHE A 199 2.43 -21.77 16.49
C PHE A 199 1.77 -21.46 15.15
N LEU A 200 2.13 -22.24 14.14
CA LEU A 200 1.70 -22.01 12.75
C LEU A 200 0.34 -22.63 12.41
N ARG A 201 -0.16 -23.58 13.21
CA ARG A 201 -1.41 -24.30 12.92
C ARG A 201 -2.51 -23.97 13.92
N SER A 202 -3.73 -23.83 13.41
CA SER A 202 -4.90 -23.46 14.20
C SER A 202 -5.18 -24.47 15.33
N GLU A 203 -4.97 -25.76 15.06
CA GLU A 203 -5.15 -26.86 16.00
C GLU A 203 -4.22 -26.79 17.21
N GLN A 204 -3.15 -25.99 17.14
CA GLN A 204 -2.24 -25.80 18.26
C GLN A 204 -2.73 -24.72 19.25
N ILE A 205 -3.72 -23.93 18.84
CA ILE A 205 -4.15 -22.70 19.52
C ILE A 205 -5.57 -22.86 20.08
N TRP A 206 -6.55 -23.13 19.22
CA TRP A 206 -7.97 -23.09 19.61
C TRP A 206 -8.36 -24.06 20.75
N PRO A 207 -7.80 -25.30 20.88
CA PRO A 207 -8.24 -26.24 21.91
C PRO A 207 -8.12 -25.71 23.33
N PHE A 208 -7.04 -24.99 23.61
CA PHE A 208 -6.80 -24.34 24.90
C PHE A 208 -7.87 -23.28 25.20
N TYR A 209 -8.09 -22.35 24.27
CA TYR A 209 -9.09 -21.30 24.45
C TYR A 209 -10.52 -21.84 24.49
N TYR A 210 -10.79 -22.96 23.83
CA TYR A 210 -12.07 -23.64 23.95
C TYR A 210 -12.23 -24.21 25.36
N GLN A 211 -11.19 -24.76 25.99
CA GLN A 211 -11.26 -25.20 27.40
C GLN A 211 -11.41 -24.03 28.38
N HIS A 212 -10.92 -22.84 28.01
CA HIS A 212 -10.93 -21.61 28.81
C HIS A 212 -11.68 -20.43 28.15
N PRO A 213 -13.00 -20.56 27.89
CA PRO A 213 -13.77 -19.53 27.18
C PRO A 213 -13.85 -18.19 27.93
N GLU A 214 -13.59 -18.18 29.24
CA GLU A 214 -13.54 -16.97 30.07
C GLU A 214 -12.52 -15.94 29.59
N TYR A 215 -11.38 -16.36 29.02
CA TYR A 215 -10.34 -15.44 28.57
C TYR A 215 -10.74 -14.72 27.27
N ILE A 216 -11.43 -15.41 26.37
CA ILE A 216 -12.04 -14.78 25.19
C ILE A 216 -13.15 -13.82 25.61
N ALA A 217 -13.98 -14.20 26.59
CA ALA A 217 -15.02 -13.32 27.12
C ALA A 217 -14.43 -12.04 27.74
N GLU A 218 -13.31 -12.14 28.44
CA GLU A 218 -12.56 -11.01 29.01
C GLU A 218 -12.03 -10.09 27.91
N ALA A 219 -11.34 -10.66 26.92
CA ALA A 219 -10.76 -9.93 25.80
C ALA A 219 -11.81 -9.23 24.91
N LEU A 220 -12.98 -9.85 24.72
CA LEU A 220 -14.15 -9.26 24.06
C LEU A 220 -14.91 -8.25 24.94
N LYS A 221 -14.44 -7.98 26.16
CA LYS A 221 -15.02 -7.05 27.15
C LYS A 221 -16.45 -7.42 27.57
N LEU A 222 -16.77 -8.71 27.56
CA LEU A 222 -18.04 -9.25 28.06
C LEU A 222 -18.03 -9.42 29.58
N ILE A 223 -16.84 -9.62 30.14
CA ILE A 223 -16.54 -9.63 31.58
C ILE A 223 -15.39 -8.63 31.88
N PRO A 224 -15.26 -8.13 33.13
CA PRO A 224 -14.17 -7.23 33.49
C PRO A 224 -12.81 -7.95 33.49
N ASN A 225 -11.71 -7.18 33.36
CA ASN A 225 -10.33 -7.67 33.48
C ASN A 225 -10.15 -8.45 34.80
N GLN A 226 -9.57 -9.65 34.71
CA GLN A 226 -9.27 -10.53 35.85
C GLN A 226 -7.78 -10.54 36.22
N GLY A 227 -6.96 -9.76 35.51
CA GLY A 227 -5.55 -9.56 35.80
C GLY A 227 -5.30 -8.74 37.06
N SER A 228 -4.03 -8.66 37.44
CA SER A 228 -3.57 -7.91 38.62
C SER A 228 -3.47 -6.41 38.39
N SER A 229 -3.40 -5.97 37.13
CA SER A 229 -3.25 -4.58 36.72
C SER A 229 -4.00 -4.27 35.40
N GLU A 230 -4.13 -2.99 35.06
CA GLU A 230 -4.67 -2.58 33.75
C GLU A 230 -3.77 -2.98 32.57
N SER A 231 -2.45 -3.10 32.79
CA SER A 231 -1.52 -3.61 31.77
C SER A 231 -1.68 -5.10 31.49
N ASP A 232 -2.37 -5.85 32.37
CA ASP A 232 -2.66 -7.28 32.16
C ASP A 232 -3.94 -7.50 31.33
N GLN A 233 -4.51 -6.44 30.75
CA GLN A 233 -5.77 -6.53 30.02
C GLN A 233 -5.56 -7.18 28.65
N PHE A 234 -6.37 -8.19 28.37
CA PHE A 234 -6.40 -8.81 27.05
C PHE A 234 -6.97 -7.90 25.96
N SER A 235 -6.38 -8.03 24.78
CA SER A 235 -6.70 -7.26 23.60
C SER A 235 -7.87 -7.85 22.82
N LEU A 236 -8.74 -6.95 22.32
CA LEU A 236 -9.91 -7.33 21.53
C LEU A 236 -9.52 -7.80 20.12
N ASP A 237 -8.56 -7.16 19.44
CA ASP A 237 -8.11 -7.61 18.11
C ASP A 237 -7.52 -9.02 18.17
N ASN A 238 -6.76 -9.29 19.22
CA ASN A 238 -6.22 -10.61 19.50
C ASN A 238 -7.30 -11.65 19.78
N ALA A 239 -8.38 -11.29 20.48
CA ALA A 239 -9.52 -12.19 20.65
C ALA A 239 -10.15 -12.59 19.30
N LEU A 240 -10.26 -11.66 18.35
CA LEU A 240 -10.76 -11.95 17.01
C LEU A 240 -9.80 -12.90 16.26
N ARG A 241 -8.48 -12.66 16.32
CA ARG A 241 -7.47 -13.56 15.74
C ARG A 241 -7.52 -14.96 16.33
N VAL A 242 -7.66 -15.09 17.64
CA VAL A 242 -7.82 -16.41 18.28
C VAL A 242 -9.10 -17.08 17.82
N LEU A 243 -10.22 -16.37 17.73
CA LEU A 243 -11.47 -16.92 17.21
C LEU A 243 -11.37 -17.36 15.75
N GLU A 244 -10.49 -16.78 14.94
CA GLU A 244 -10.26 -17.24 13.57
C GLU A 244 -9.65 -18.65 13.51
N THR A 245 -8.94 -19.08 14.55
CA THR A 245 -8.36 -20.43 14.63
C THR A 245 -9.38 -21.52 14.96
N TYR A 246 -10.61 -21.15 15.34
CA TYR A 246 -11.64 -22.13 15.66
C TYR A 246 -12.21 -22.75 14.37
N PRO A 247 -12.55 -24.06 14.39
CA PRO A 247 -13.24 -24.69 13.27
C PRO A 247 -14.66 -24.12 13.09
N ILE A 248 -15.33 -23.76 14.19
CA ILE A 248 -16.59 -23.02 14.20
C ILE A 248 -16.63 -22.12 15.43
N ILE A 249 -17.16 -20.90 15.26
CA ILE A 249 -17.19 -19.92 16.34
C ILE A 249 -18.22 -20.34 17.40
N PRO A 250 -17.84 -20.36 18.70
CA PRO A 250 -18.79 -20.61 19.79
C PRO A 250 -19.95 -19.61 19.76
N SER A 251 -21.19 -20.09 19.73
CA SER A 251 -22.37 -19.24 19.54
C SER A 251 -22.57 -18.19 20.65
N GLN A 252 -21.98 -18.42 21.82
CA GLN A 252 -21.96 -17.46 22.91
C GLN A 252 -21.22 -16.14 22.59
N PHE A 253 -20.31 -16.14 21.61
CA PHE A 253 -19.57 -14.95 21.20
C PHE A 253 -20.16 -14.26 19.96
N VAL A 254 -20.99 -14.96 19.18
CA VAL A 254 -21.58 -14.46 17.94
C VAL A 254 -22.31 -13.12 18.10
N PRO A 255 -23.15 -12.88 19.12
CA PRO A 255 -23.82 -11.58 19.28
C PRO A 255 -22.85 -10.40 19.44
N LYS A 256 -21.71 -10.62 20.09
CA LYS A 256 -20.69 -9.58 20.28
C LYS A 256 -19.92 -9.32 19.00
N ILE A 257 -19.59 -10.37 18.25
CA ILE A 257 -18.92 -10.28 16.95
C ILE A 257 -19.83 -9.57 15.95
N LEU A 258 -21.12 -9.93 15.89
CA LEU A 258 -22.10 -9.26 15.04
C LEU A 258 -22.27 -7.78 15.38
N GLN A 259 -22.27 -7.42 16.66
CA GLN A 259 -22.27 -6.02 17.09
C GLN A 259 -21.05 -5.24 16.57
N LEU A 260 -19.86 -5.86 16.55
CA LEU A 260 -18.64 -5.25 16.01
C LEU A 260 -18.71 -5.15 14.48
N ALA A 261 -19.21 -6.18 13.81
CA ALA A 261 -19.36 -6.23 12.36
C ALA A 261 -20.39 -5.20 11.81
N LEU A 262 -21.47 -4.93 12.56
CA LEU A 262 -22.49 -3.93 12.19
C LEU A 262 -22.29 -2.56 12.87
N GLY A 263 -21.17 -2.39 13.56
CA GLY A 263 -20.86 -1.24 14.41
C GLY A 263 -20.22 -0.06 13.68
N ASP A 264 -20.30 1.11 14.31
CA ASP A 264 -19.72 2.36 13.78
C ASP A 264 -18.18 2.36 13.85
N THR A 265 -17.59 1.60 14.77
CA THR A 265 -16.13 1.47 14.93
C THR A 265 -15.51 0.68 13.79
N GLN A 266 -14.74 1.35 12.92
CA GLN A 266 -14.14 0.73 11.75
C GLN A 266 -13.01 -0.25 12.08
N ILE A 267 -12.29 -0.04 13.21
CA ILE A 267 -11.07 -0.78 13.57
C ILE A 267 -11.27 -2.30 13.58
N TYR A 268 -12.41 -2.78 14.10
CA TYR A 268 -12.67 -4.22 14.29
C TYR A 268 -13.68 -4.80 13.29
N ARG A 269 -14.22 -3.96 12.40
CA ARG A 269 -15.39 -4.33 11.59
C ARG A 269 -15.06 -5.49 10.66
N PHE A 270 -13.98 -5.35 9.90
CA PHE A 270 -13.59 -6.29 8.85
C PHE A 270 -13.26 -7.68 9.42
N ASP A 271 -12.46 -7.74 10.49
CA ASP A 271 -12.12 -9.00 11.14
C ASP A 271 -13.37 -9.67 11.75
N ALA A 272 -14.28 -8.88 12.33
CA ALA A 272 -15.55 -9.40 12.82
C ALA A 272 -16.48 -9.90 11.69
N GLN A 273 -16.47 -9.25 10.52
CA GLN A 273 -17.24 -9.69 9.35
C GLN A 273 -16.74 -11.05 8.84
N LYS A 274 -15.43 -11.20 8.65
CA LYS A 274 -14.80 -12.48 8.28
C LYS A 274 -15.18 -13.62 9.23
N LEU A 275 -15.24 -13.33 10.52
CA LEU A 275 -15.67 -14.31 11.51
C LEU A 275 -17.13 -14.73 11.31
N ILE A 276 -18.05 -13.78 11.12
CA ILE A 276 -19.46 -14.10 10.84
C ILE A 276 -19.60 -14.92 9.55
N GLU A 277 -18.82 -14.61 8.51
CA GLU A 277 -18.83 -15.34 7.23
C GLU A 277 -18.43 -16.82 7.36
N LYS A 278 -17.69 -17.20 8.41
CA LYS A 278 -17.36 -18.61 8.72
C LYS A 278 -18.53 -19.39 9.33
N LEU A 279 -19.57 -18.70 9.80
CA LEU A 279 -20.74 -19.36 10.39
C LEU A 279 -21.59 -20.04 9.31
N PRO A 280 -22.35 -21.09 9.66
CA PRO A 280 -23.41 -21.59 8.80
C PRO A 280 -24.44 -20.48 8.53
N GLU A 281 -24.84 -20.33 7.26
CA GLU A 281 -25.85 -19.34 6.82
C GLU A 281 -25.56 -17.90 7.27
N PRO A 282 -24.38 -17.34 6.94
CA PRO A 282 -23.93 -16.04 7.47
C PRO A 282 -24.87 -14.89 7.12
N HIS A 283 -25.56 -14.99 5.98
CA HIS A 283 -26.51 -13.99 5.49
C HIS A 283 -27.68 -13.76 6.47
N LEU A 284 -28.12 -14.77 7.22
CA LEU A 284 -29.20 -14.62 8.21
C LEU A 284 -28.81 -13.66 9.33
N PHE A 285 -27.56 -13.73 9.80
CA PHE A 285 -27.03 -12.81 10.81
C PHE A 285 -26.90 -11.38 10.26
N ILE A 286 -26.49 -11.24 9.00
CA ILE A 286 -26.32 -9.94 8.35
C ILE A 286 -27.68 -9.25 8.15
N GLN A 287 -28.74 -10.01 7.84
CA GLN A 287 -30.10 -9.49 7.69
C GLN A 287 -30.66 -8.84 8.97
N GLU A 288 -30.17 -9.20 10.17
CA GLU A 288 -30.51 -8.49 11.40
C GLU A 288 -30.10 -7.00 11.35
N GLY A 289 -29.06 -6.67 10.58
CA GLY A 289 -28.62 -5.30 10.35
C GLY A 289 -29.63 -4.49 9.53
N LEU A 290 -30.40 -5.11 8.63
CA LEU A 290 -31.39 -4.44 7.77
C LEU A 290 -32.57 -3.89 8.59
N ILE A 291 -32.93 -4.54 9.69
CA ILE A 291 -34.02 -4.12 10.59
C ILE A 291 -33.56 -3.16 11.68
N SER A 292 -32.27 -2.79 11.71
CA SER A 292 -31.72 -1.89 12.72
C SER A 292 -32.34 -0.49 12.63
N LYS A 293 -32.66 0.10 13.79
CA LYS A 293 -33.08 1.51 13.87
C LYS A 293 -31.96 2.47 13.48
N LYS A 294 -30.70 2.05 13.54
CA LYS A 294 -29.53 2.87 13.18
C LYS A 294 -29.32 2.83 11.68
N LYS A 295 -29.36 4.01 11.05
CA LYS A 295 -29.05 4.20 9.62
C LYS A 295 -27.75 3.51 9.20
N ASN A 296 -26.67 3.71 9.96
CA ASN A 296 -25.35 3.21 9.58
C ASN A 296 -25.28 1.67 9.59
N SER A 297 -25.94 1.00 10.55
CA SER A 297 -26.01 -0.46 10.57
C SER A 297 -26.75 -1.02 9.35
N ARG A 298 -27.81 -0.34 8.87
CA ARG A 298 -28.50 -0.73 7.63
C ARG A 298 -27.59 -0.58 6.41
N ILE A 299 -26.87 0.53 6.32
CA ILE A 299 -25.89 0.77 5.24
C ILE A 299 -24.82 -0.32 5.22
N ILE A 300 -24.22 -0.62 6.38
CA ILE A 300 -23.19 -1.67 6.50
C ILE A 300 -23.74 -3.03 6.09
N ALA A 301 -24.93 -3.40 6.56
CA ALA A 301 -25.55 -4.67 6.22
C ALA A 301 -25.84 -4.81 4.72
N ILE A 302 -26.37 -3.77 4.07
CA ILE A 302 -26.64 -3.82 2.62
C ILE A 302 -25.34 -3.97 1.82
N ASN A 303 -24.31 -3.17 2.13
CA ASN A 303 -23.01 -3.27 1.47
C ASN A 303 -22.40 -4.67 1.64
N TRP A 304 -22.47 -5.21 2.86
CA TRP A 304 -21.91 -6.52 3.16
C TRP A 304 -22.64 -7.65 2.41
N LEU A 305 -23.97 -7.55 2.25
CA LEU A 305 -24.73 -8.50 1.44
C LEU A 305 -24.37 -8.43 -0.05
N ILE A 306 -24.12 -7.23 -0.58
CA ILE A 306 -23.60 -7.03 -1.95
C ILE A 306 -22.23 -7.69 -2.08
N GLU A 307 -21.31 -7.44 -1.16
CA GLU A 307 -19.95 -8.00 -1.17
C GLU A 307 -19.95 -9.53 -1.16
N LEU A 308 -20.87 -10.15 -0.41
CA LEU A 308 -21.04 -11.61 -0.38
C LEU A 308 -21.78 -12.18 -1.59
N ASN A 309 -22.28 -11.32 -2.48
CA ASN A 309 -23.13 -11.68 -3.61
C ASN A 309 -24.29 -12.62 -3.21
N ASN A 310 -24.94 -12.34 -2.07
CA ASN A 310 -25.98 -13.20 -1.51
C ASN A 310 -27.38 -12.87 -2.08
N HIS A 311 -27.79 -13.59 -3.12
CA HIS A 311 -29.11 -13.42 -3.74
C HIS A 311 -30.29 -13.74 -2.81
N ASP A 312 -30.11 -14.57 -1.77
CA ASP A 312 -31.18 -14.93 -0.82
C ASP A 312 -31.67 -13.73 0.00
N ALA A 313 -30.90 -12.64 0.06
CA ALA A 313 -31.29 -11.42 0.75
C ALA A 313 -32.26 -10.52 -0.04
N VAL A 314 -32.49 -10.76 -1.34
CA VAL A 314 -33.34 -9.92 -2.20
C VAL A 314 -34.74 -9.66 -1.60
N PRO A 315 -35.48 -10.67 -1.08
CA PRO A 315 -36.79 -10.41 -0.48
C PRO A 315 -36.74 -9.43 0.71
N ALA A 316 -35.70 -9.50 1.53
CA ALA A 316 -35.50 -8.60 2.66
C ALA A 316 -35.17 -7.17 2.19
N LEU A 317 -34.34 -7.03 1.15
CA LEU A 317 -33.98 -5.74 0.55
C LEU A 317 -35.19 -5.06 -0.11
N VAL A 318 -36.00 -5.79 -0.88
CA VAL A 318 -37.25 -5.29 -1.48
C VAL A 318 -38.23 -4.83 -0.40
N THR A 319 -38.36 -5.61 0.68
CA THR A 319 -39.25 -5.26 1.81
C THR A 319 -38.80 -3.99 2.50
N LEU A 320 -37.50 -3.83 2.74
CA LEU A 320 -36.94 -2.61 3.33
C LEU A 320 -37.13 -1.40 2.39
N LEU A 321 -36.91 -1.55 1.08
CA LEU A 321 -37.05 -0.44 0.11
C LEU A 321 -38.46 0.17 0.08
N LYS A 322 -39.50 -0.63 0.33
CA LYS A 322 -40.89 -0.15 0.40
C LYS A 322 -41.18 0.76 1.59
N THR A 323 -40.40 0.65 2.68
CA THR A 323 -40.65 1.35 3.93
C THR A 323 -39.54 2.33 4.32
N GLU A 324 -38.39 2.26 3.66
CA GLU A 324 -37.24 3.11 3.94
C GLU A 324 -37.48 4.55 3.46
N ASN A 325 -37.25 5.49 4.36
CA ASN A 325 -37.44 6.93 4.13
C ASN A 325 -36.11 7.68 3.98
N ASP A 326 -34.98 7.08 4.38
CA ASP A 326 -33.66 7.70 4.24
C ASP A 326 -33.16 7.58 2.80
N GLU A 327 -32.95 8.73 2.14
CA GLU A 327 -32.50 8.86 0.75
C GLU A 327 -31.21 8.04 0.47
N VAL A 328 -30.28 7.97 1.43
CA VAL A 328 -28.99 7.26 1.28
C VAL A 328 -29.20 5.75 1.32
N VAL A 329 -30.03 5.27 2.26
CA VAL A 329 -30.32 3.84 2.37
C VAL A 329 -31.15 3.36 1.18
N ARG A 330 -32.14 4.14 0.72
CA ARG A 330 -32.91 3.84 -0.50
C ARG A 330 -32.02 3.71 -1.73
N THR A 331 -31.10 4.66 -1.91
CA THR A 331 -30.09 4.64 -2.99
C THR A 331 -29.31 3.34 -2.98
N LEU A 332 -28.84 2.94 -1.80
CA LEU A 332 -28.05 1.74 -1.64
C LEU A 332 -28.87 0.46 -1.90
N LEU A 333 -30.14 0.43 -1.49
CA LEU A 333 -31.05 -0.68 -1.77
C LEU A 333 -31.31 -0.87 -3.26
N ILE A 334 -31.59 0.20 -4.01
CA ILE A 334 -31.75 0.12 -5.47
C ILE A 334 -30.46 -0.40 -6.12
N THR A 335 -29.30 0.07 -5.64
CA THR A 335 -28.00 -0.40 -6.11
C THR A 335 -27.79 -1.88 -5.84
N ALA A 336 -28.19 -2.37 -4.66
CA ALA A 336 -28.12 -3.77 -4.29
C ALA A 336 -29.02 -4.65 -5.16
N LEU A 337 -30.28 -4.25 -5.36
CA LEU A 337 -31.24 -5.01 -6.17
C LEU A 337 -30.77 -5.20 -7.60
N GLU A 338 -30.26 -4.14 -8.24
CA GLU A 338 -29.71 -4.26 -9.57
C GLU A 338 -28.44 -5.11 -9.62
N HIS A 339 -27.57 -5.03 -8.60
CA HIS A 339 -26.41 -5.91 -8.49
C HIS A 339 -26.84 -7.40 -8.52
N PHE A 340 -27.99 -7.72 -7.89
CA PHE A 340 -28.59 -9.05 -7.93
C PHE A 340 -29.42 -9.35 -9.19
N GLY A 341 -29.44 -8.45 -10.18
CA GLY A 341 -30.15 -8.65 -11.45
C GLY A 341 -31.66 -8.41 -11.40
N GLU A 342 -32.18 -7.80 -10.32
CA GLU A 342 -33.59 -7.43 -10.21
C GLU A 342 -33.93 -6.26 -11.14
N ASP A 343 -35.15 -6.25 -11.68
CA ASP A 343 -35.61 -5.16 -12.52
C ASP A 343 -35.89 -3.91 -11.67
N ILE A 344 -35.08 -2.87 -11.89
CA ILE A 344 -35.23 -1.58 -11.23
C ILE A 344 -35.93 -0.52 -12.11
N SER A 345 -36.40 -0.89 -13.30
CA SER A 345 -36.99 0.04 -14.28
C SER A 345 -38.15 0.84 -13.71
N ASP A 346 -38.97 0.21 -12.86
CA ASP A 346 -40.08 0.84 -12.16
C ASP A 346 -39.65 2.03 -11.28
N TYR A 347 -38.40 2.03 -10.81
CA TYR A 347 -37.83 3.11 -9.99
C TYR A 347 -37.12 4.19 -10.82
N LEU A 348 -36.90 3.95 -12.11
CA LEU A 348 -36.19 4.86 -13.03
C LEU A 348 -37.12 5.53 -14.06
N ASP A 349 -38.43 5.26 -14.01
CA ASP A 349 -39.42 5.89 -14.89
C ASP A 349 -39.49 7.42 -14.68
N PRO A 350 -39.56 8.24 -15.74
CA PRO A 350 -39.62 9.70 -15.62
C PRO A 350 -40.75 10.25 -14.74
N LEU A 351 -41.91 9.60 -14.67
CA LEU A 351 -43.02 10.02 -13.80
C LEU A 351 -42.70 9.73 -12.34
N MET A 352 -42.08 8.59 -12.05
CA MET A 352 -41.63 8.24 -10.70
C MET A 352 -40.51 9.17 -10.22
N LEU A 353 -39.54 9.46 -11.08
CA LEU A 353 -38.46 10.41 -10.80
C LEU A 353 -39.00 11.82 -10.56
N LEU A 354 -40.04 12.24 -11.29
CA LEU A 354 -40.71 13.51 -11.06
C LEU A 354 -41.44 13.52 -9.72
N ALA A 355 -42.19 12.46 -9.39
CA ALA A 355 -42.87 12.35 -8.10
C ALA A 355 -41.88 12.38 -6.93
N GLU A 356 -40.74 11.69 -7.05
CA GLU A 356 -39.64 11.76 -6.09
C GLU A 356 -39.10 13.18 -5.96
N ALA A 357 -38.84 13.86 -7.09
CA ALA A 357 -38.35 15.24 -7.09
C ALA A 357 -39.32 16.21 -6.41
N GLU A 358 -40.63 16.06 -6.64
CA GLU A 358 -41.65 16.89 -6.00
C GLU A 358 -41.75 16.68 -4.49
N ILE A 359 -41.56 15.44 -4.01
CA ILE A 359 -41.51 15.13 -2.58
C ILE A 359 -40.21 15.68 -1.99
N GLY A 360 -39.08 15.42 -2.64
CA GLY A 360 -37.76 15.83 -2.18
C GLY A 360 -37.59 17.35 -2.08
N LEU A 361 -38.09 18.09 -3.06
CA LEU A 361 -38.03 19.56 -3.11
C LEU A 361 -39.02 20.26 -2.17
N LYS A 362 -40.01 19.56 -1.60
CA LYS A 362 -40.83 20.11 -0.51
C LYS A 362 -40.04 20.22 0.80
N ASN A 363 -39.02 19.38 0.98
CA ASN A 363 -38.12 19.48 2.13
C ASN A 363 -37.17 20.67 1.95
N LYS A 364 -36.66 21.20 3.08
CA LYS A 364 -35.74 22.34 3.06
C LYS A 364 -34.49 22.03 2.21
N ILE A 365 -34.26 22.82 1.16
CA ILE A 365 -33.02 22.81 0.38
C ILE A 365 -31.85 23.19 1.31
N PRO A 366 -30.69 22.51 1.24
CA PRO A 366 -29.54 22.85 2.07
C PRO A 366 -29.16 24.33 1.97
N ASP A 367 -28.99 25.02 3.11
CA ASP A 367 -28.72 26.47 3.15
C ASP A 367 -27.44 26.85 2.38
N ASN A 368 -26.49 25.93 2.31
CA ASN A 368 -25.22 26.08 1.62
C ASN A 368 -25.35 26.02 0.08
N LEU A 369 -26.52 25.67 -0.47
CA LEU A 369 -26.84 25.78 -1.90
C LEU A 369 -27.51 27.11 -2.29
N ALA A 370 -27.69 28.06 -1.35
CA ALA A 370 -28.39 29.33 -1.62
C ALA A 370 -27.74 30.19 -2.72
N TRP A 371 -26.45 29.97 -3.03
CA TRP A 371 -25.73 30.66 -4.08
C TRP A 371 -26.05 30.12 -5.49
N PHE A 372 -26.59 28.91 -5.60
CA PHE A 372 -26.76 28.21 -6.87
C PHE A 372 -28.09 28.61 -7.53
N ASP A 373 -28.01 29.27 -8.70
CA ASP A 373 -29.20 29.67 -9.46
C ASP A 373 -29.71 28.52 -10.35
N PHE A 374 -30.71 27.80 -9.84
CA PHE A 374 -31.37 26.71 -10.57
C PHE A 374 -32.07 27.13 -11.87
N ASN A 375 -32.30 28.43 -12.12
CA ASN A 375 -32.88 28.90 -13.38
C ASN A 375 -31.88 28.91 -14.54
N THR A 376 -30.58 28.84 -14.23
CA THR A 376 -29.50 28.79 -15.24
C THR A 376 -29.19 27.39 -15.74
N LEU A 377 -29.93 26.37 -15.25
CA LEU A 377 -29.73 24.99 -15.67
C LEU A 377 -29.94 24.85 -17.19
N PRO A 378 -29.03 24.14 -17.89
CA PRO A 378 -29.19 23.88 -19.32
C PRO A 378 -30.43 23.02 -19.59
N GLN A 379 -31.06 23.22 -20.75
CA GLN A 379 -32.14 22.34 -21.19
C GLN A 379 -31.55 20.97 -21.56
N LEU A 380 -31.98 19.91 -20.86
CA LEU A 380 -31.49 18.55 -21.05
C LEU A 380 -32.53 17.67 -21.76
N THR A 381 -32.04 16.61 -22.40
CA THR A 381 -32.86 15.58 -23.04
C THR A 381 -32.54 14.20 -22.52
N TRP A 382 -33.57 13.35 -22.42
CA TRP A 382 -33.43 11.91 -22.21
C TRP A 382 -32.77 11.24 -23.42
N LYS A 383 -32.35 9.98 -23.29
CA LYS A 383 -31.85 9.16 -24.41
C LYS A 383 -32.80 9.08 -25.61
N ASN A 384 -34.11 9.20 -25.39
CA ASN A 384 -35.14 9.22 -26.44
C ASN A 384 -35.36 10.63 -27.06
N ASN A 385 -34.47 11.60 -26.77
CA ASN A 385 -34.52 12.99 -27.22
C ASN A 385 -35.70 13.83 -26.71
N LYS A 386 -36.56 13.31 -25.83
CA LYS A 386 -37.57 14.13 -25.14
C LYS A 386 -36.91 15.03 -24.08
N THR A 387 -37.47 16.21 -23.87
CA THR A 387 -37.01 17.15 -22.84
C THR A 387 -37.20 16.57 -21.44
N VAL A 388 -36.24 16.82 -20.57
CA VAL A 388 -36.29 16.48 -19.15
C VAL A 388 -37.02 17.58 -18.37
N GLU A 389 -37.90 17.20 -17.46
CA GLU A 389 -38.54 18.16 -16.57
C GLU A 389 -37.50 18.76 -15.60
N PRO A 390 -37.28 20.09 -15.56
CA PRO A 390 -36.19 20.71 -14.80
C PRO A 390 -36.17 20.36 -13.31
N ARG A 391 -37.33 20.13 -12.69
CA ARG A 391 -37.45 19.71 -11.28
C ARG A 391 -36.66 18.44 -10.96
N ILE A 392 -36.59 17.51 -11.90
CA ILE A 392 -35.83 16.26 -11.74
C ILE A 392 -34.34 16.58 -11.55
N ILE A 393 -33.79 17.43 -12.41
CA ILE A 393 -32.37 17.83 -12.35
C ILE A 393 -32.07 18.65 -11.10
N GLN A 394 -32.98 19.56 -10.73
CA GLN A 394 -32.88 20.32 -9.48
C GLN A 394 -32.79 19.37 -8.27
N TRP A 395 -33.67 18.37 -8.23
CA TRP A 395 -33.66 17.38 -7.16
C TRP A 395 -32.36 16.58 -7.14
N TRP A 396 -31.86 16.12 -8.29
CA TRP A 396 -30.60 15.37 -8.34
C TRP A 396 -29.41 16.15 -7.80
N ILE A 397 -29.33 17.46 -8.07
CA ILE A 397 -28.28 18.34 -7.50
C ILE A 397 -28.45 18.47 -5.98
N VAL A 398 -29.67 18.69 -5.50
CA VAL A 398 -29.96 18.78 -4.05
C VAL A 398 -29.63 17.47 -3.34
N LEU A 399 -30.06 16.35 -3.90
CA LEU A 399 -29.77 15.00 -3.42
C LEU A 399 -28.26 14.76 -3.37
N ALA A 400 -27.54 15.09 -4.44
CA ALA A 400 -26.10 14.97 -4.51
C ALA A 400 -25.40 15.75 -3.39
N VAL A 401 -25.79 17.01 -3.15
CA VAL A 401 -25.24 17.82 -2.04
C VAL A 401 -25.59 17.25 -0.66
N LYS A 402 -26.81 16.73 -0.46
CA LYS A 402 -27.19 16.04 0.79
C LYS A 402 -26.33 14.81 1.06
N LEU A 403 -25.99 14.06 0.02
CA LEU A 403 -25.16 12.86 0.09
C LEU A 403 -23.68 13.16 0.42
N LYS A 404 -23.18 14.34 0.01
CA LYS A 404 -21.80 14.81 0.28
C LYS A 404 -20.70 13.88 -0.28
N LEU A 405 -21.00 13.07 -1.28
CA LEU A 405 -20.05 12.16 -1.94
C LEU A 405 -19.69 12.70 -3.35
N PRO A 406 -18.43 13.13 -3.60
CA PRO A 406 -18.03 13.70 -4.87
C PRO A 406 -17.82 12.65 -5.98
N ALA A 407 -17.55 11.40 -5.62
CA ALA A 407 -17.51 10.24 -6.51
C ALA A 407 -17.95 9.03 -5.70
N SER A 408 -18.64 8.06 -6.31
CA SER A 408 -19.28 6.92 -5.65
C SER A 408 -20.72 7.17 -5.20
N ASN A 409 -21.59 7.46 -6.17
CA ASN A 409 -23.01 7.20 -6.00
C ASN A 409 -23.58 6.53 -7.26
N ALA A 410 -23.79 5.21 -7.19
CA ALA A 410 -24.29 4.42 -8.30
C ALA A 410 -25.66 4.91 -8.79
N LEU A 411 -26.54 5.37 -7.90
CA LEU A 411 -27.85 5.92 -8.27
C LEU A 411 -27.71 7.22 -9.07
N LEU A 412 -26.87 8.16 -8.65
CA LEU A 412 -26.64 9.38 -9.42
C LEU A 412 -26.03 9.08 -10.79
N HIS A 413 -25.13 8.09 -10.88
CA HIS A 413 -24.63 7.64 -12.17
C HIS A 413 -25.75 7.07 -13.06
N ARG A 414 -26.65 6.26 -12.49
CA ARG A 414 -27.83 5.73 -13.20
C ARG A 414 -28.74 6.85 -13.70
N TYR A 415 -29.04 7.83 -12.84
CA TYR A 415 -29.83 9.01 -13.17
C TYR A 415 -29.24 9.78 -14.35
N ILE A 416 -27.96 10.11 -14.28
CA ILE A 416 -27.26 10.79 -15.38
C ILE A 416 -27.25 9.93 -16.65
N ASN A 417 -27.10 8.61 -16.54
CA ASN A 417 -27.15 7.69 -17.68
C ASN A 417 -28.53 7.58 -18.36
N LEU A 418 -29.61 8.14 -17.79
CA LEU A 418 -30.91 8.27 -18.48
C LEU A 418 -30.90 9.41 -19.51
N LEU A 419 -30.01 10.39 -19.35
CA LEU A 419 -29.85 11.52 -20.25
C LEU A 419 -29.13 11.12 -21.55
N SER A 420 -29.37 11.89 -22.62
CA SER A 420 -28.55 11.78 -23.84
C SER A 420 -27.09 12.13 -23.56
N LEU A 421 -26.13 11.53 -24.27
CA LEU A 421 -24.69 11.78 -24.05
C LEU A 421 -24.33 13.27 -24.06
N LYS A 422 -24.89 14.03 -25.00
CA LYS A 422 -24.73 15.49 -25.07
C LYS A 422 -25.23 16.18 -23.80
N SER A 423 -26.38 15.78 -23.28
CA SER A 423 -26.96 16.35 -22.04
C SER A 423 -26.14 15.99 -20.81
N GLN A 424 -25.59 14.77 -20.75
CA GLN A 424 -24.68 14.33 -19.70
C GLN A 424 -23.43 15.23 -19.65
N GLN A 425 -22.75 15.39 -20.78
CA GLN A 425 -21.54 16.21 -20.90
C GLN A 425 -21.83 17.69 -20.62
N THR A 426 -22.95 18.22 -21.13
CA THR A 426 -23.36 19.62 -20.90
C THR A 426 -23.61 19.89 -19.42
N LEU A 427 -24.33 19.01 -18.72
CA LEU A 427 -24.58 19.14 -17.29
C LEU A 427 -23.27 19.01 -16.49
N ALA A 428 -22.43 18.04 -16.82
CA ALA A 428 -21.15 17.81 -16.15
C ALA A 428 -20.22 19.03 -16.25
N GLN A 429 -20.08 19.60 -17.46
CA GLN A 429 -19.31 20.82 -17.69
C GLN A 429 -19.89 22.01 -16.91
N PHE A 430 -21.20 22.20 -16.95
CA PHE A 430 -21.89 23.28 -16.24
C PHE A 430 -21.64 23.20 -14.73
N LEU A 431 -21.79 22.02 -14.13
CA LEU A 431 -21.63 21.84 -12.68
C LEU A 431 -20.17 21.99 -12.23
N LEU A 432 -19.20 21.50 -13.01
CA LEU A 432 -17.78 21.69 -12.68
C LEU A 432 -17.40 23.18 -12.72
N ILE A 433 -17.86 23.91 -13.74
CA ILE A 433 -17.63 25.35 -13.84
C ILE A 433 -18.29 26.08 -12.67
N ALA A 434 -19.56 25.78 -12.37
CA ALA A 434 -20.29 26.40 -11.26
C ALA A 434 -19.58 26.16 -9.91
N PHE A 435 -19.11 24.93 -9.66
CA PHE A 435 -18.37 24.58 -8.45
C PHE A 435 -17.05 25.35 -8.34
N ILE A 436 -16.26 25.38 -9.43
CA ILE A 436 -14.98 26.11 -9.47
C ILE A 436 -15.23 27.60 -9.26
N THR A 437 -16.17 28.19 -10.00
CA THR A 437 -16.51 29.62 -9.90
C THR A 437 -16.91 29.99 -8.48
N GLN A 438 -17.80 29.24 -7.85
CA GLN A 438 -18.21 29.49 -6.47
C GLN A 438 -17.03 29.40 -5.48
N ASP A 439 -16.12 28.45 -5.68
CA ASP A 439 -15.02 28.26 -4.76
C ASP A 439 -13.94 29.35 -4.88
N VAL A 440 -13.80 29.98 -6.05
CA VAL A 440 -12.80 31.03 -6.33
C VAL A 440 -13.38 32.45 -6.27
N ASP A 441 -14.70 32.62 -6.21
CA ASP A 441 -15.32 33.95 -6.18
C ASP A 441 -14.93 34.73 -4.91
N THR A 442 -14.30 35.89 -5.10
CA THR A 442 -13.97 36.87 -4.06
C THR A 442 -15.03 37.97 -4.05
N PRO A 443 -15.66 38.30 -2.90
CA PRO A 443 -16.68 39.35 -2.88
C PRO A 443 -16.13 40.72 -3.32
N SER A 444 -16.94 41.48 -4.04
CA SER A 444 -16.72 42.91 -4.28
C SER A 444 -16.68 43.70 -2.96
N GLU A 445 -15.95 44.83 -2.94
CA GLU A 445 -15.82 45.70 -1.75
C GLU A 445 -17.18 46.08 -1.13
N GLU A 446 -18.25 46.23 -1.93
CA GLU A 446 -19.61 46.51 -1.44
C GLU A 446 -20.22 45.38 -0.58
N ARG A 447 -19.92 44.10 -0.83
CA ARG A 447 -20.40 42.98 0.02
C ARG A 447 -19.65 42.90 1.35
N ILE A 448 -18.44 43.43 1.41
CA ILE A 448 -17.61 43.48 2.63
C ILE A 448 -18.18 44.50 3.62
N TYR A 449 -18.67 45.65 3.15
CA TYR A 449 -19.24 46.68 4.03
C TYR A 449 -20.58 46.28 4.67
N LEU A 450 -21.42 45.51 3.98
CA LEU A 450 -22.75 45.12 4.46
C LEU A 450 -22.76 43.94 5.45
N SER A 451 -21.62 43.27 5.66
CA SER A 451 -21.50 42.06 6.50
C SER A 451 -20.76 42.27 7.83
N SER A 452 -20.54 43.53 8.23
CA SER A 452 -19.75 43.97 9.39
C SER A 452 -20.30 43.60 10.79
N GLY A 453 -21.01 42.48 10.92
CA GLY A 453 -21.51 41.93 12.19
C GLY A 453 -21.29 40.43 12.42
N VAL A 454 -20.64 39.68 11.52
CA VAL A 454 -20.42 38.24 11.69
C VAL A 454 -18.95 37.88 11.53
N SER A 455 -18.45 37.02 12.42
CA SER A 455 -17.04 36.64 12.55
C SER A 455 -16.39 36.21 11.23
N TYR A 456 -15.22 36.80 10.93
CA TYR A 456 -14.30 36.41 9.87
C TYR A 456 -13.73 34.99 10.08
N SER A 457 -14.47 33.94 9.70
CA SER A 457 -13.90 32.57 9.66
C SER A 457 -14.43 31.64 8.57
N ALA A 458 -15.40 32.05 7.74
CA ALA A 458 -15.80 31.25 6.59
C ALA A 458 -15.25 31.88 5.30
N SER A 459 -14.08 31.43 4.86
CA SER A 459 -13.74 31.53 3.45
C SER A 459 -14.89 30.89 2.64
N MET A 460 -15.50 31.63 1.73
CA MET A 460 -16.49 31.06 0.81
C MET A 460 -15.80 29.94 0.04
N SER A 461 -16.23 28.71 0.31
CA SER A 461 -15.72 27.51 -0.34
C SER A 461 -16.88 26.61 -0.71
N ALA A 462 -16.83 26.08 -1.93
CA ALA A 462 -17.83 25.16 -2.45
C ALA A 462 -17.71 23.75 -1.84
N ILE A 463 -16.72 23.49 -0.97
CA ILE A 463 -16.43 22.15 -0.44
C ILE A 463 -17.62 21.51 0.31
N LYS A 464 -18.51 22.33 0.89
CA LYS A 464 -19.74 21.86 1.53
C LYS A 464 -20.75 21.32 0.50
N GLU A 465 -20.66 21.74 -0.76
CA GLU A 465 -21.48 21.30 -1.89
C GLU A 465 -20.78 20.24 -2.76
N LYS A 466 -19.62 19.71 -2.35
CA LYS A 466 -18.82 18.74 -3.13
C LYS A 466 -19.59 17.55 -3.68
N GLY A 467 -20.70 17.18 -3.05
CA GLY A 467 -21.59 16.13 -3.54
C GLY A 467 -22.11 16.37 -4.96
N MET A 468 -22.30 17.63 -5.38
CA MET A 468 -22.71 17.95 -6.76
C MET A 468 -21.71 17.47 -7.82
N LEU A 469 -20.44 17.31 -7.45
CA LEU A 469 -19.41 16.77 -8.33
C LEU A 469 -19.70 15.30 -8.70
N GLY A 470 -20.49 14.57 -7.92
CA GLY A 470 -20.92 13.20 -8.26
C GLY A 470 -21.75 13.09 -9.53
N LEU A 471 -22.20 14.22 -10.10
CA LEU A 471 -22.94 14.28 -11.35
C LEU A 471 -22.04 14.53 -12.57
N ILE A 472 -20.72 14.74 -12.39
CA ILE A 472 -19.83 15.17 -13.48
C ILE A 472 -19.04 14.03 -14.14
N PHE A 473 -19.19 12.79 -13.70
CA PHE A 473 -18.39 11.66 -14.23
C PHE A 473 -18.36 11.52 -15.78
N PRO A 474 -19.38 11.93 -16.57
CA PRO A 474 -19.33 11.88 -18.04
C PRO A 474 -18.55 13.02 -18.68
N ILE A 475 -17.90 13.90 -17.90
CA ILE A 475 -17.15 15.03 -18.43
C ILE A 475 -16.00 14.55 -19.32
N GLU A 476 -15.83 15.24 -20.44
CA GLU A 476 -14.76 14.95 -21.39
C GLU A 476 -13.41 15.40 -20.81
N GLY A 477 -12.38 14.55 -20.96
CA GLY A 477 -11.07 14.80 -20.36
C GLY A 477 -10.40 16.07 -20.86
N TYR A 478 -10.60 16.41 -22.14
CA TYR A 478 -10.08 17.65 -22.73
C TYR A 478 -10.73 18.92 -22.15
N ILE A 479 -11.89 18.82 -21.49
CA ILE A 479 -12.55 19.92 -20.77
C ILE A 479 -12.14 19.91 -19.30
N ALA A 480 -12.24 18.76 -18.63
CA ALA A 480 -12.00 18.64 -17.20
C ALA A 480 -10.54 18.93 -16.82
N VAL A 481 -9.58 18.32 -17.52
CA VAL A 481 -8.16 18.37 -17.13
C VAL A 481 -7.59 19.79 -17.19
N PRO A 482 -7.85 20.63 -18.21
CA PRO A 482 -7.42 22.03 -18.19
C PRO A 482 -8.02 22.84 -17.03
N LEU A 483 -9.31 22.65 -16.70
CA LEU A 483 -9.96 23.34 -15.59
C LEU A 483 -9.30 22.97 -14.24
N LEU A 484 -9.12 21.68 -13.98
CA LEU A 484 -8.48 21.20 -12.77
C LEU A 484 -7.00 21.62 -12.69
N ARG A 485 -6.24 21.55 -13.79
CA ARG A 485 -4.83 22.00 -13.83
C ARG A 485 -4.71 23.48 -13.47
N ASN A 486 -5.58 24.33 -14.00
CA ASN A 486 -5.58 25.75 -13.68
C ASN A 486 -5.93 25.98 -12.20
N TYR A 487 -6.98 25.33 -11.70
CA TYR A 487 -7.34 25.42 -10.28
C TYR A 487 -6.22 24.93 -9.36
N MET A 488 -5.59 23.78 -9.65
CA MET A 488 -4.50 23.21 -8.86
C MET A 488 -3.21 24.05 -8.92
N ARG A 489 -3.01 24.84 -9.98
CA ARG A 489 -1.91 25.80 -10.09
C ARG A 489 -2.16 27.00 -9.19
N ASP A 490 -3.34 27.60 -9.31
CA ASP A 490 -3.67 28.90 -8.72
C ASP A 490 -4.17 28.79 -7.26
N HIS A 491 -4.71 27.64 -6.86
CA HIS A 491 -5.33 27.40 -5.55
C HIS A 491 -4.84 26.11 -4.87
N TYR A 492 -3.55 25.82 -4.96
CA TYR A 492 -2.95 24.57 -4.48
C TYR A 492 -3.11 24.27 -2.97
N GLU A 493 -3.42 25.28 -2.16
CA GLU A 493 -3.66 25.13 -0.72
C GLU A 493 -5.03 24.50 -0.42
N ARG A 494 -5.96 24.54 -1.39
CA ARG A 494 -7.33 24.02 -1.30
C ARG A 494 -7.39 22.51 -1.52
N ARG A 495 -6.71 21.77 -0.64
CA ARG A 495 -6.48 20.33 -0.80
C ARG A 495 -7.78 19.52 -0.90
N ALA A 496 -8.75 19.81 -0.04
CA ALA A 496 -10.02 19.06 0.02
C ALA A 496 -10.84 19.19 -1.27
N GLN A 497 -10.80 20.36 -1.91
CA GLN A 497 -11.48 20.67 -3.16
C GLN A 497 -10.79 19.97 -4.32
N ILE A 498 -9.46 19.98 -4.35
CA ILE A 498 -8.67 19.23 -5.32
C ILE A 498 -8.97 17.74 -5.20
N GLU A 499 -8.93 17.19 -3.99
CA GLU A 499 -9.27 15.78 -3.72
C GLU A 499 -10.69 15.45 -4.21
N ALA A 500 -11.68 16.30 -3.91
CA ALA A 500 -13.05 16.09 -4.37
C ALA A 500 -13.18 16.11 -5.90
N MET A 501 -12.50 17.03 -6.60
CA MET A 501 -12.57 17.11 -8.06
C MET A 501 -11.85 15.93 -8.75
N ILE A 502 -10.69 15.49 -8.23
CA ILE A 502 -10.01 14.32 -8.82
C ILE A 502 -10.78 13.03 -8.54
N ASP A 503 -11.43 12.93 -7.37
CA ASP A 503 -12.34 11.82 -7.05
C ASP A 503 -13.45 11.76 -8.09
N ALA A 504 -14.12 12.90 -8.33
CA ALA A 504 -15.28 12.99 -9.23
C ALA A 504 -14.98 12.55 -10.67
N ILE A 505 -13.79 12.86 -11.20
CA ILE A 505 -13.39 12.44 -12.54
C ILE A 505 -12.77 11.04 -12.58
N GLY A 506 -12.38 10.48 -11.43
CA GLY A 506 -11.78 9.13 -11.35
C GLY A 506 -12.72 8.01 -11.82
N GLY A 507 -14.01 8.30 -11.91
CA GLY A 507 -14.99 7.42 -12.55
C GLY A 507 -14.86 7.28 -14.08
N SER A 508 -14.05 8.10 -14.76
CA SER A 508 -13.94 8.10 -16.23
C SER A 508 -12.84 7.16 -16.76
N ASN A 509 -13.08 6.52 -17.91
CA ASN A 509 -12.08 5.76 -18.67
C ASN A 509 -11.42 6.62 -19.77
N ASP A 510 -11.62 7.94 -19.77
CA ASP A 510 -10.98 8.85 -20.71
C ASP A 510 -9.43 8.83 -20.52
N PRO A 511 -8.64 8.53 -21.56
CA PRO A 511 -7.19 8.46 -21.48
C PRO A 511 -6.53 9.75 -20.94
N ILE A 512 -7.10 10.93 -21.23
CA ILE A 512 -6.59 12.23 -20.77
C ILE A 512 -6.76 12.34 -19.25
N ILE A 513 -7.88 11.87 -18.70
CA ILE A 513 -8.13 11.84 -17.26
C ILE A 513 -7.20 10.84 -16.57
N ILE A 514 -7.04 9.64 -17.14
CA ILE A 514 -6.15 8.61 -16.59
C ILE A 514 -4.70 9.12 -16.54
N GLN A 515 -4.21 9.72 -17.63
CA GLN A 515 -2.87 10.32 -17.67
C GLN A 515 -2.72 11.50 -16.70
N PHE A 516 -3.77 12.28 -16.51
CA PHE A 516 -3.78 13.34 -15.51
C PHE A 516 -3.64 12.76 -14.09
N LEU A 517 -4.40 11.73 -13.73
CA LEU A 517 -4.27 11.05 -12.44
C LEU A 517 -2.89 10.40 -12.26
N LEU A 518 -2.36 9.73 -13.29
CA LEU A 518 -1.00 9.16 -13.30
C LEU A 518 0.07 10.24 -13.06
N SER A 519 -0.11 11.44 -13.61
CA SER A 519 0.82 12.56 -13.36
C SER A 519 0.76 13.05 -11.90
N ILE A 520 -0.44 13.09 -11.31
CA ILE A 520 -0.65 13.51 -9.92
C ILE A 520 -0.04 12.50 -8.95
N SER A 521 -0.28 11.21 -9.19
CA SER A 521 0.18 10.11 -8.33
C SER A 521 1.69 10.03 -8.19
N ARG A 522 2.45 10.61 -9.13
CA ARG A 522 3.92 10.57 -9.14
C ARG A 522 4.59 11.78 -8.51
N ARG A 523 4.15 13.00 -8.84
CA ARG A 523 4.92 14.23 -8.55
C ARG A 523 4.10 15.42 -8.04
N TYR A 524 2.86 15.22 -7.59
CA TYR A 524 2.10 16.34 -7.02
C TYR A 524 2.63 16.75 -5.63
N ARG A 525 2.56 18.03 -5.28
CA ARG A 525 3.19 18.55 -4.04
C ARG A 525 2.65 17.99 -2.72
N ALA A 526 1.39 17.56 -2.68
CA ALA A 526 0.73 17.08 -1.45
C ALA A 526 0.60 15.56 -1.45
N ALA A 527 1.13 14.89 -0.42
CA ALA A 527 1.13 13.44 -0.30
C ALA A 527 -0.27 12.81 -0.21
N SER A 528 -1.25 13.48 0.42
CA SER A 528 -2.64 13.01 0.49
C SER A 528 -3.27 12.92 -0.91
N ILE A 529 -3.10 13.96 -1.73
CA ILE A 529 -3.60 14.02 -3.10
C ILE A 529 -2.91 12.98 -3.98
N GLN A 530 -1.59 12.76 -3.83
CA GLN A 530 -0.90 11.69 -4.54
C GLN A 530 -1.51 10.31 -4.18
N THR A 531 -1.78 10.08 -2.89
CA THR A 531 -2.35 8.82 -2.40
C THR A 531 -3.75 8.60 -2.95
N LYS A 532 -4.60 9.63 -2.94
CA LYS A 532 -5.93 9.56 -3.54
C LYS A 532 -5.85 9.28 -5.05
N ALA A 533 -4.97 9.94 -5.79
CA ALA A 533 -4.78 9.67 -7.21
C ALA A 533 -4.33 8.22 -7.49
N ARG A 534 -3.47 7.63 -6.63
CA ARG A 534 -3.09 6.21 -6.73
C ARG A 534 -4.29 5.30 -6.52
N GLN A 535 -5.07 5.52 -5.46
CA GLN A 535 -6.28 4.74 -5.21
C GLN A 535 -7.23 4.76 -6.42
N LEU A 536 -7.42 5.93 -7.05
CA LEU A 536 -8.24 6.05 -8.24
C LEU A 536 -7.66 5.28 -9.44
N ILE A 537 -6.35 5.34 -9.66
CA ILE A 537 -5.69 4.55 -10.72
C ILE A 537 -5.87 3.06 -10.47
N THR A 538 -5.67 2.59 -9.23
CA THR A 538 -5.90 1.19 -8.85
C THR A 538 -7.34 0.77 -9.14
N GLN A 539 -8.32 1.60 -8.78
CA GLN A 539 -9.74 1.34 -9.05
C GLN A 539 -10.05 1.28 -10.56
N ILE A 540 -9.46 2.20 -11.35
CA ILE A 540 -9.61 2.21 -12.82
C ILE A 540 -8.97 0.95 -13.42
N ALA A 541 -7.80 0.54 -12.95
CA ALA A 541 -7.11 -0.65 -13.44
C ALA A 541 -7.96 -1.90 -13.14
N GLN A 542 -8.37 -2.07 -11.88
CA GLN A 542 -9.19 -3.20 -11.42
C GLN A 542 -10.51 -3.33 -12.19
N ARG A 543 -11.28 -2.25 -12.36
CA ARG A 543 -12.58 -2.34 -13.07
C ARG A 543 -12.44 -2.67 -14.56
N ASN A 544 -11.28 -2.42 -15.15
CA ASN A 544 -10.99 -2.76 -16.55
C ASN A 544 -10.21 -4.09 -16.68
N ASN A 545 -9.98 -4.81 -15.57
CA ASN A 545 -9.16 -6.02 -15.52
C ASN A 545 -7.74 -5.83 -16.05
N TRP A 546 -7.14 -4.68 -15.74
CA TRP A 546 -5.76 -4.35 -16.08
C TRP A 546 -4.95 -4.13 -14.82
N THR A 547 -3.64 -4.34 -14.93
CA THR A 547 -2.66 -3.80 -13.99
C THR A 547 -2.52 -2.29 -14.18
N GLU A 548 -1.99 -1.58 -13.17
CA GLU A 548 -1.73 -0.14 -13.29
C GLU A 548 -0.74 0.18 -14.42
N ASP A 549 0.19 -0.74 -14.65
CA ASP A 549 1.20 -0.66 -15.68
C ASP A 549 0.60 -0.85 -17.08
N GLU A 550 -0.30 -1.81 -17.26
CA GLU A 550 -1.09 -2.01 -18.48
C GLU A 550 -1.99 -0.81 -18.79
N LEU A 551 -2.65 -0.25 -17.77
CA LEU A 551 -3.46 0.95 -17.89
C LEU A 551 -2.63 2.14 -18.37
N ALA A 552 -1.42 2.29 -17.82
CA ALA A 552 -0.53 3.38 -18.17
C ALA A 552 0.14 3.20 -19.54
N ASP A 553 0.21 1.98 -20.10
CA ASP A 553 0.68 1.72 -21.46
C ASP A 553 -0.40 2.02 -22.50
N ARG A 554 -1.65 1.62 -22.22
CA ARG A 554 -2.82 1.85 -23.08
C ARG A 554 -3.22 3.32 -23.22
N THR A 555 -2.70 4.18 -22.36
CA THR A 555 -3.08 5.59 -22.30
C THR A 555 -1.93 6.54 -22.62
N ILE A 556 -0.80 6.04 -23.15
CA ILE A 556 0.36 6.88 -23.51
C ILE A 556 -0.06 7.92 -24.58
N PRO A 557 0.08 9.24 -24.32
CA PRO A 557 -0.27 10.25 -25.31
C PRO A 557 0.69 10.27 -26.51
N THR A 558 0.25 10.84 -27.63
CA THR A 558 1.05 10.95 -28.88
C THR A 558 1.62 12.35 -29.12
N ALA A 559 1.43 13.29 -28.19
CA ALA A 559 1.77 14.72 -28.37
C ALA A 559 1.14 15.36 -29.64
N GLY A 560 -0.01 14.86 -30.08
CA GLY A 560 -0.72 15.31 -31.27
C GLY A 560 -0.24 14.68 -32.58
N LEU A 561 0.66 13.70 -32.52
CA LEU A 561 1.00 12.88 -33.68
C LEU A 561 -0.15 11.93 -34.02
N ASP A 562 -0.41 11.78 -35.31
CA ASP A 562 -1.24 10.69 -35.83
C ASP A 562 -0.48 9.36 -35.87
N ASP A 563 -1.16 8.30 -36.28
CA ASP A 563 -0.62 6.93 -36.37
C ASP A 563 0.55 6.81 -37.35
N SER A 564 0.71 7.77 -38.28
CA SER A 564 1.86 7.84 -39.19
C SER A 564 3.06 8.61 -38.61
N GLY A 565 2.95 9.08 -37.37
CA GLY A 565 3.97 9.88 -36.70
C GLY A 565 4.06 11.30 -37.24
N VAL A 566 2.96 11.84 -37.77
CA VAL A 566 2.89 13.21 -38.31
C VAL A 566 1.98 14.09 -37.46
N LEU A 567 2.49 15.26 -37.06
CA LEU A 567 1.69 16.33 -36.46
C LEU A 567 1.29 17.31 -37.56
N THR A 568 -0.01 17.42 -37.81
CA THR A 568 -0.58 18.33 -38.82
C THR A 568 -0.82 19.71 -38.21
N LEU A 569 -0.38 20.76 -38.91
CA LEU A 569 -0.42 22.16 -38.47
C LEU A 569 -1.15 22.99 -39.51
N ASP A 570 -2.44 23.22 -39.26
CA ASP A 570 -3.34 23.87 -40.22
C ASP A 570 -3.18 25.40 -40.23
N TYR A 571 -3.05 25.94 -41.44
CA TYR A 571 -2.99 27.37 -41.76
C TYR A 571 -4.14 27.79 -42.72
N GLY A 572 -5.15 26.94 -42.90
CA GLY A 572 -6.23 27.12 -43.87
C GLY A 572 -5.83 26.61 -45.26
N GLU A 573 -5.40 27.51 -46.15
CA GLU A 573 -5.00 27.14 -47.52
C GLU A 573 -3.65 26.39 -47.61
N ARG A 574 -2.88 26.40 -46.52
CA ARG A 574 -1.58 25.74 -46.43
C ARG A 574 -1.56 24.83 -45.22
N THR A 575 -0.87 23.71 -45.34
CA THR A 575 -0.68 22.77 -44.24
C THR A 575 0.80 22.57 -44.02
N PHE A 576 1.25 22.77 -42.79
CA PHE A 576 2.60 22.43 -42.36
C PHE A 576 2.56 21.12 -41.58
N THR A 577 3.67 20.42 -41.52
CA THR A 577 3.76 19.16 -40.75
C THR A 577 4.97 19.15 -39.85
N ALA A 578 4.93 18.37 -38.78
CA ALA A 578 6.09 18.06 -37.96
C ALA A 578 6.25 16.55 -37.76
N LYS A 579 7.50 16.06 -37.76
CA LYS A 579 7.85 14.66 -37.46
C LYS A 579 8.97 14.59 -36.42
N ILE A 580 9.07 13.47 -35.69
CA ILE A 580 10.16 13.23 -34.74
C ILE A 580 11.42 12.77 -35.48
N ASN A 581 12.58 13.36 -35.17
CA ASN A 581 13.89 12.94 -35.67
C ASN A 581 14.64 11.99 -34.72
N ASP A 582 15.83 11.55 -35.11
CA ASP A 582 16.72 10.69 -34.31
C ASP A 582 17.27 11.35 -33.03
N LYS A 583 16.99 12.63 -32.81
CA LYS A 583 17.27 13.33 -31.54
C LYS A 583 16.03 13.44 -30.65
N LEU A 584 14.94 12.76 -31.03
CA LEU A 584 13.64 12.79 -30.37
C LEU A 584 13.04 14.21 -30.31
N GLN A 585 13.20 14.98 -31.38
CA GLN A 585 12.72 16.36 -31.51
C GLN A 585 11.84 16.53 -32.74
N PHE A 586 10.84 17.41 -32.65
CA PHE A 586 10.04 17.80 -33.80
C PHE A 586 10.86 18.60 -34.84
N VAL A 587 10.88 18.12 -36.07
CA VAL A 587 11.35 18.81 -37.27
C VAL A 587 10.15 19.25 -38.09
N LEU A 588 10.12 20.52 -38.50
CA LEU A 588 9.01 21.11 -39.24
C LEU A 588 9.26 21.03 -40.75
N PHE A 589 8.20 20.81 -41.51
CA PHE A 589 8.20 20.76 -42.96
C PHE A 589 7.15 21.75 -43.52
N ASN A 590 7.50 22.41 -44.62
CA ASN A 590 6.57 23.23 -45.38
C ASN A 590 5.66 22.39 -46.29
N THR A 591 4.78 23.06 -47.04
CA THR A 591 3.86 22.44 -48.02
C THR A 591 4.57 21.68 -49.15
N GLU A 592 5.85 21.96 -49.40
CA GLU A 592 6.68 21.24 -50.40
C GLU A 592 7.50 20.10 -49.77
N GLY A 593 7.31 19.81 -48.48
CA GLY A 593 8.09 18.79 -47.75
C GLY A 593 9.53 19.21 -47.41
N LYS A 594 9.88 20.51 -47.52
CA LYS A 594 11.20 21.04 -47.15
C LYS A 594 11.25 21.42 -45.68
N VAL A 595 12.37 21.11 -45.02
CA VAL A 595 12.60 21.43 -43.61
C VAL A 595 12.63 22.95 -43.39
N ILE A 596 11.90 23.42 -42.38
CA ILE A 596 11.87 24.83 -41.95
C ILE A 596 12.23 24.97 -40.47
N LYS A 597 12.83 26.10 -40.10
CA LYS A 597 13.25 26.36 -38.71
C LYS A 597 12.11 26.77 -37.79
N ALA A 598 11.11 27.47 -38.34
CA ALA A 598 9.97 27.98 -37.60
C ALA A 598 8.76 28.12 -38.53
N LEU A 599 7.57 28.07 -37.96
CA LEU A 599 6.34 28.34 -38.69
C LEU A 599 6.27 29.83 -39.11
N PRO A 600 5.83 30.15 -40.34
CA PRO A 600 5.83 31.52 -40.86
C PRO A 600 4.82 32.43 -40.15
N ALA A 601 5.00 33.75 -40.35
CA ALA A 601 4.00 34.76 -39.99
C ALA A 601 2.75 34.64 -40.89
N PRO A 602 1.57 35.08 -40.40
CA PRO A 602 0.35 35.13 -41.23
C PRO A 602 0.54 36.05 -42.44
N ARG A 603 0.03 35.62 -43.60
CA ARG A 603 -0.14 36.47 -44.79
C ARG A 603 -1.38 37.36 -44.62
N VAL A 604 -1.49 38.40 -45.45
CA VAL A 604 -2.58 39.40 -45.39
C VAL A 604 -3.99 38.77 -45.48
N ASN A 605 -4.12 37.65 -46.19
CA ASN A 605 -5.40 36.97 -46.42
C ASN A 605 -5.61 35.74 -45.50
N GLU A 606 -4.73 35.50 -44.54
CA GLU A 606 -4.82 34.34 -43.63
C GLU A 606 -5.46 34.72 -42.30
N ASP A 607 -6.16 33.75 -41.69
CA ASP A 607 -6.73 33.93 -40.36
C ASP A 607 -5.62 33.96 -39.30
N SER A 608 -5.35 35.16 -38.80
CA SER A 608 -4.36 35.40 -37.75
C SER A 608 -4.67 34.66 -36.44
N THR A 609 -5.93 34.35 -36.15
CA THR A 609 -6.35 33.64 -34.93
C THR A 609 -6.02 32.16 -35.03
N LEU A 610 -6.43 31.50 -36.12
CA LEU A 610 -6.04 30.12 -36.45
C LEU A 610 -4.52 29.94 -36.39
N ILE A 611 -3.76 30.84 -37.02
CA ILE A 611 -2.29 30.75 -37.05
C ILE A 611 -1.69 30.89 -35.64
N LYS A 612 -2.25 31.76 -34.79
CA LYS A 612 -1.83 31.90 -33.39
C LYS A 612 -2.13 30.62 -32.60
N GLU A 613 -3.27 30.00 -32.82
CA GLU A 613 -3.66 28.72 -32.21
C GLU A 613 -2.77 27.57 -32.68
N THR A 614 -2.50 27.46 -33.98
CA THR A 614 -1.58 26.45 -34.54
C THR A 614 -0.17 26.60 -33.99
N LYS A 615 0.35 27.82 -33.83
CA LYS A 615 1.64 28.06 -33.16
C LYS A 615 1.62 27.65 -31.68
N LYS A 616 0.51 27.91 -30.98
CA LYS A 616 0.32 27.49 -29.59
C LYS A 616 0.23 25.96 -29.47
N HIS A 617 -0.45 25.30 -30.40
CA HIS A 617 -0.55 23.85 -30.49
C HIS A 617 0.84 23.23 -30.66
N LEU A 618 1.64 23.69 -31.63
CA LEU A 618 3.02 23.22 -31.83
C LEU A 618 3.89 23.37 -30.57
N THR A 619 3.81 24.52 -29.89
CA THR A 619 4.56 24.74 -28.64
C THR A 619 4.13 23.77 -27.54
N SER A 620 2.83 23.50 -27.44
CA SER A 620 2.26 22.56 -26.47
C SER A 620 2.72 21.13 -26.77
N SER A 621 2.61 20.68 -28.02
CA SER A 621 3.10 19.38 -28.49
C SER A 621 4.59 19.19 -28.24
N LYS A 622 5.43 20.20 -28.48
CA LYS A 622 6.88 20.14 -28.17
C LYS A 622 7.16 19.91 -26.68
N LYS A 623 6.39 20.57 -25.81
CA LYS A 623 6.53 20.42 -24.35
C LYS A 623 6.05 19.03 -23.91
N GLU A 624 4.92 18.59 -24.43
CA GLU A 624 4.34 17.28 -24.12
C GLU A 624 5.25 16.14 -24.59
N LEU A 625 5.77 16.20 -25.82
CA LEU A 625 6.73 15.22 -26.35
C LEU A 625 7.93 15.06 -25.40
N LYS A 626 8.52 16.17 -24.95
CA LYS A 626 9.65 16.14 -24.00
C LYS A 626 9.27 15.42 -22.70
N GLN A 627 8.09 15.73 -22.14
CA GLN A 627 7.61 15.10 -20.90
C GLN A 627 7.34 13.61 -21.07
N ILE A 628 6.76 13.21 -22.21
CA ILE A 628 6.51 11.80 -22.53
C ILE A 628 7.84 11.05 -22.64
N ILE A 629 8.82 11.57 -23.38
CA ILE A 629 10.14 10.94 -23.52
C ILE A 629 10.79 10.75 -22.13
N GLU A 630 10.82 11.79 -21.30
CA GLU A 630 11.41 11.70 -19.95
C GLU A 630 10.68 10.65 -19.08
N SER A 631 9.35 10.64 -19.10
CA SER A 631 8.54 9.72 -18.29
C SER A 631 8.63 8.28 -18.78
N GLN A 632 8.52 8.03 -20.09
CA GLN A 632 8.54 6.67 -20.64
C GLN A 632 9.95 6.08 -20.65
N THR A 633 10.99 6.89 -20.75
CA THR A 633 12.38 6.42 -20.55
C THR A 633 12.56 5.85 -19.15
N LEU A 634 12.10 6.57 -18.12
CA LEU A 634 12.17 6.09 -16.74
C LEU A 634 11.35 4.82 -16.53
N ARG A 635 10.12 4.76 -17.08
CA ARG A 635 9.27 3.57 -16.96
C ARG A 635 9.86 2.34 -17.65
N LEU A 636 10.45 2.50 -18.83
CA LEU A 636 11.12 1.41 -19.54
C LEU A 636 12.34 0.92 -18.76
N TYR A 637 13.10 1.83 -18.14
CA TYR A 637 14.21 1.45 -17.25
C TYR A 637 13.72 0.68 -16.03
N GLU A 638 12.70 1.19 -15.31
CA GLU A 638 12.11 0.49 -14.16
C GLU A 638 11.53 -0.87 -14.57
N ALA A 639 10.86 -0.96 -15.72
CA ALA A 639 10.33 -2.19 -16.29
C ALA A 639 11.45 -3.22 -16.58
N MET A 640 12.62 -2.77 -17.03
CA MET A 640 13.80 -3.63 -17.18
C MET A 640 14.27 -4.15 -15.83
N CYS A 641 14.44 -3.28 -14.83
CA CYS A 641 14.90 -3.66 -13.49
C CYS A 641 14.00 -4.72 -12.85
N VAL A 642 12.68 -4.57 -12.99
CA VAL A 642 11.70 -5.52 -12.45
C VAL A 642 11.41 -6.70 -13.37
N GLN A 643 12.09 -6.80 -14.51
CA GLN A 643 11.88 -7.86 -15.51
C GLN A 643 10.42 -7.97 -15.96
N ARG A 644 9.75 -6.82 -16.11
CA ARG A 644 8.36 -6.76 -16.57
C ARG A 644 8.22 -7.46 -17.91
N GLN A 645 7.15 -8.24 -18.03
CA GLN A 645 6.78 -8.91 -19.27
C GLN A 645 5.52 -8.29 -19.85
N TRP A 646 5.47 -8.21 -21.18
CA TRP A 646 4.28 -7.83 -21.96
C TRP A 646 3.86 -9.02 -22.81
N LEU A 647 2.56 -9.25 -22.97
CA LEU A 647 2.08 -10.12 -24.05
C LEU A 647 2.51 -9.51 -25.39
N SER A 648 2.98 -10.33 -26.34
CA SER A 648 3.47 -9.83 -27.63
C SER A 648 2.43 -9.00 -28.38
N THR A 649 1.16 -9.39 -28.33
CA THR A 649 0.04 -8.65 -28.94
C THR A 649 -0.16 -7.28 -28.31
N ASP A 650 -0.11 -7.19 -26.97
CA ASP A 650 -0.25 -5.93 -26.25
C ASP A 650 0.92 -4.98 -26.52
N TRP A 651 2.13 -5.52 -26.60
CA TRP A 651 3.32 -4.75 -26.95
C TRP A 651 3.21 -4.15 -28.35
N GLN A 652 2.72 -4.94 -29.32
CA GLN A 652 2.51 -4.47 -30.69
C GLN A 652 1.41 -3.39 -30.75
N GLU A 653 0.27 -3.63 -30.09
CA GLU A 653 -0.90 -2.74 -30.12
C GLU A 653 -0.64 -1.41 -29.40
N PHE A 654 -0.03 -1.42 -28.22
CA PHE A 654 0.05 -0.23 -27.37
C PHE A 654 1.42 0.45 -27.37
N LEU A 655 2.50 -0.29 -27.61
CA LEU A 655 3.86 0.27 -27.63
C LEU A 655 4.38 0.47 -29.05
N GLN A 656 4.30 -0.54 -29.92
CA GLN A 656 4.83 -0.44 -31.28
C GLN A 656 3.99 0.49 -32.17
N ALA A 657 2.67 0.44 -32.06
CA ALA A 657 1.79 1.34 -32.81
C ALA A 657 1.90 2.81 -32.35
N ASN A 658 2.38 3.07 -31.13
CA ASN A 658 2.51 4.45 -30.64
C ASN A 658 3.74 5.14 -31.27
N PRO A 659 3.57 6.28 -31.97
CA PRO A 659 4.62 6.90 -32.78
C PRO A 659 5.80 7.45 -31.96
N ILE A 660 5.60 7.72 -30.66
CA ILE A 660 6.66 8.14 -29.74
C ILE A 660 7.37 6.92 -29.16
N MET A 661 6.61 5.93 -28.69
CA MET A 661 7.17 4.73 -28.08
C MET A 661 8.02 3.93 -29.08
N HIS A 662 7.56 3.79 -30.32
CA HIS A 662 8.35 3.18 -31.41
C HIS A 662 9.78 3.74 -31.47
N LYS A 663 9.92 5.08 -31.46
CA LYS A 663 11.23 5.77 -31.48
C LYS A 663 12.08 5.56 -30.23
N LEU A 664 11.47 5.25 -29.10
CA LEU A 664 12.18 4.89 -27.87
C LEU A 664 12.64 3.43 -27.91
N MET A 665 11.79 2.53 -28.41
CA MET A 665 12.05 1.09 -28.48
C MET A 665 13.10 0.72 -29.52
N GLU A 666 13.23 1.48 -30.62
CA GLU A 666 14.33 1.37 -31.60
C GLU A 666 15.73 1.42 -30.96
N ARG A 667 15.83 1.96 -29.75
CA ARG A 667 17.08 2.17 -28.98
C ARG A 667 17.28 1.14 -27.88
N LEU A 668 16.48 0.08 -27.89
CA LEU A 668 16.45 -0.94 -26.86
C LEU A 668 16.50 -2.32 -27.48
N ILE A 669 17.10 -3.25 -26.74
CA ILE A 669 17.14 -4.68 -27.06
C ILE A 669 16.05 -5.38 -26.25
N TRP A 670 15.31 -6.25 -26.92
CA TRP A 670 14.16 -6.99 -26.40
C TRP A 670 14.44 -8.50 -26.48
N GLN A 671 13.78 -9.25 -25.61
CA GLN A 671 13.76 -10.71 -25.62
C GLN A 671 12.33 -11.19 -25.75
N GLU A 672 12.10 -12.11 -26.69
CA GLU A 672 10.86 -12.87 -26.79
C GLU A 672 10.99 -14.18 -26.00
N ILE A 673 10.00 -14.47 -25.17
CA ILE A 673 9.98 -15.56 -24.22
C ILE A 673 8.75 -16.41 -24.49
N LYS A 674 8.95 -17.73 -24.60
CA LYS A 674 7.87 -18.71 -24.64
C LYS A 674 8.25 -19.92 -23.81
N ASN A 675 7.34 -20.36 -22.92
CA ASN A 675 7.59 -21.46 -21.98
C ASN A 675 8.91 -21.26 -21.20
N ASP A 676 9.11 -20.06 -20.65
CA ASP A 676 10.30 -19.63 -19.89
C ASP A 676 11.65 -19.72 -20.64
N LYS A 677 11.61 -19.85 -21.97
CA LYS A 677 12.80 -19.84 -22.82
C LYS A 677 12.81 -18.61 -23.69
N ILE A 678 13.97 -17.96 -23.77
CA ILE A 678 14.22 -16.90 -24.75
C ILE A 678 14.29 -17.57 -26.12
N ILE A 679 13.34 -17.24 -27.00
CA ILE A 679 13.27 -17.76 -28.36
C ILE A 679 13.83 -16.78 -29.39
N ASN A 680 13.81 -15.48 -29.09
CA ASN A 680 14.44 -14.43 -29.89
C ASN A 680 15.04 -13.35 -29.00
N THR A 681 16.13 -12.71 -29.47
CA THR A 681 16.60 -11.42 -28.97
C THR A 681 16.66 -10.47 -30.15
N PHE A 682 16.08 -9.28 -30.04
CA PHE A 682 15.85 -8.41 -31.19
C PHE A 682 15.81 -6.92 -30.82
N ARG A 683 15.84 -6.05 -31.83
CA ARG A 683 15.49 -4.64 -31.71
C ARG A 683 14.55 -4.21 -32.85
N PRO A 684 13.63 -3.26 -32.62
CA PRO A 684 12.91 -2.61 -33.71
C PRO A 684 13.83 -1.73 -34.56
N SER A 685 13.59 -1.67 -35.87
CA SER A 685 14.17 -0.72 -36.81
C SER A 685 13.30 0.53 -36.99
N ASN A 686 13.80 1.50 -37.75
CA ASN A 686 13.12 2.78 -37.98
C ASN A 686 11.80 2.65 -38.79
N ASP A 687 11.67 1.61 -39.59
CA ASP A 687 10.52 1.26 -40.42
C ASP A 687 9.60 0.21 -39.76
N GLY A 688 9.94 -0.26 -38.55
CA GLY A 688 9.09 -1.16 -37.76
C GLY A 688 9.45 -2.64 -37.83
N ALA A 689 10.38 -3.04 -38.71
CA ALA A 689 10.90 -4.40 -38.77
C ALA A 689 11.61 -4.78 -37.45
N LEU A 690 11.55 -6.06 -37.08
CA LEU A 690 12.18 -6.56 -35.87
C LEU A 690 13.43 -7.33 -36.27
N LEU A 691 14.61 -6.81 -35.92
CA LEU A 691 15.90 -7.37 -36.33
C LEU A 691 16.54 -8.14 -35.18
N ASN A 692 16.90 -9.40 -35.42
CA ASN A 692 17.66 -10.20 -34.47
C ASN A 692 19.16 -9.83 -34.47
N ILE A 693 19.96 -10.57 -33.69
CA ILE A 693 21.40 -10.31 -33.52
C ILE A 693 22.23 -10.62 -34.79
N GLU A 694 21.66 -11.37 -35.74
CA GLU A 694 22.21 -11.68 -37.06
C GLU A 694 21.74 -10.71 -38.17
N ASP A 695 21.05 -9.62 -37.84
CA ASP A 695 20.41 -8.68 -38.78
C ASP A 695 19.28 -9.30 -39.64
N GLU A 696 18.70 -10.41 -39.20
CA GLU A 696 17.55 -11.04 -39.86
C GLU A 696 16.22 -10.51 -39.29
N GLU A 697 15.24 -10.29 -40.17
CA GLU A 697 13.89 -9.91 -39.76
C GLU A 697 13.14 -11.09 -39.14
N ILE A 698 12.55 -10.88 -37.97
CA ILE A 698 11.78 -11.88 -37.24
C ILE A 698 10.30 -11.49 -37.10
N THR A 699 9.45 -12.48 -36.85
CA THR A 699 8.04 -12.29 -36.49
C THR A 699 7.78 -12.86 -35.11
N LEU A 700 7.06 -12.11 -34.28
CA LEU A 700 6.70 -12.52 -32.93
C LEU A 700 5.54 -13.53 -32.95
N GLN A 701 5.55 -14.46 -32.00
CA GLN A 701 4.45 -15.38 -31.76
C GLN A 701 3.38 -14.72 -30.89
N SER A 702 2.10 -14.88 -31.21
CA SER A 702 1.00 -14.16 -30.52
C SER A 702 0.78 -14.57 -29.06
N ASP A 703 1.28 -15.75 -28.66
CA ASP A 703 1.20 -16.29 -27.30
C ASP A 703 2.53 -16.19 -26.53
N SER A 704 3.51 -15.46 -27.06
CA SER A 704 4.78 -15.20 -26.38
C SER A 704 4.72 -13.93 -25.53
N SER A 705 5.66 -13.83 -24.60
CA SER A 705 5.86 -12.64 -23.78
C SER A 705 7.16 -11.94 -24.16
N LEU A 706 7.20 -10.62 -24.05
CA LEU A 706 8.37 -9.79 -24.32
C LEU A 706 8.89 -9.16 -23.04
N ARG A 707 10.20 -9.02 -22.92
CA ARG A 707 10.84 -8.18 -21.90
C ARG A 707 12.04 -7.45 -22.47
N LEU A 708 12.56 -6.48 -21.73
CA LEU A 708 13.82 -5.83 -22.06
C LEU A 708 15.01 -6.75 -21.74
N ALA A 709 15.97 -6.81 -22.67
CA ALA A 709 17.21 -7.56 -22.48
C ALA A 709 18.15 -6.85 -21.48
N HIS A 710 19.02 -7.61 -20.84
CA HIS A 710 20.06 -7.08 -19.94
C HIS A 710 21.29 -7.99 -19.92
N CYS A 711 22.50 -7.45 -19.73
CA CYS A 711 23.75 -8.23 -19.79
C CYS A 711 23.83 -9.37 -18.78
N VAL A 712 23.11 -9.28 -17.66
CA VAL A 712 23.01 -10.36 -16.66
C VAL A 712 22.51 -11.68 -17.26
N PHE A 713 21.73 -11.64 -18.34
CA PHE A 713 21.21 -12.82 -19.03
C PHE A 713 21.80 -13.03 -20.44
N LEU A 714 22.82 -12.25 -20.82
CA LEU A 714 23.48 -12.38 -22.11
C LEU A 714 24.89 -12.94 -21.92
N ASN A 715 25.29 -13.81 -22.83
CA ASN A 715 26.67 -14.26 -22.86
C ASN A 715 27.60 -13.16 -23.43
N LYS A 716 28.91 -13.31 -23.23
CA LYS A 716 29.91 -12.32 -23.67
C LYS A 716 29.89 -12.07 -25.18
N LYS A 717 29.60 -13.09 -25.99
CA LYS A 717 29.53 -12.97 -27.45
C LYS A 717 28.30 -12.15 -27.84
N GLU A 718 27.13 -12.47 -27.31
CA GLU A 718 25.89 -11.72 -27.54
C GLU A 718 26.03 -10.25 -27.15
N LYS A 719 26.56 -9.97 -25.96
CA LYS A 719 26.84 -8.60 -25.49
C LYS A 719 27.73 -7.84 -26.48
N HIS A 720 28.81 -8.47 -26.97
CA HIS A 720 29.71 -7.85 -27.94
C HIS A 720 29.03 -7.59 -29.29
N THR A 721 28.29 -8.57 -29.81
CA THR A 721 27.61 -8.43 -31.11
C THR A 721 26.53 -7.35 -31.06
N TRP A 722 25.74 -7.26 -29.99
CA TRP A 722 24.75 -6.18 -29.84
C TRP A 722 25.38 -4.78 -29.75
N LEU A 723 26.52 -4.65 -29.08
CA LEU A 723 27.26 -3.38 -29.05
C LEU A 723 27.76 -2.98 -30.44
N ALA A 724 28.28 -3.94 -31.21
CA ALA A 724 28.68 -3.70 -32.61
C ALA A 724 27.47 -3.32 -33.48
N HIS A 725 26.34 -4.01 -33.33
CA HIS A 725 25.08 -3.71 -34.01
C HIS A 725 24.65 -2.26 -33.79
N PHE A 726 24.61 -1.80 -32.54
CA PHE A 726 24.23 -0.42 -32.23
C PHE A 726 25.18 0.59 -32.85
N GLN A 727 26.49 0.29 -32.88
CA GLN A 727 27.50 1.14 -33.51
C GLN A 727 27.33 1.21 -35.04
N ASP A 728 27.12 0.08 -35.71
CA ASP A 728 26.98 -0.02 -37.17
C ASP A 728 25.75 0.77 -37.67
N TYR A 729 24.64 0.66 -36.95
CA TYR A 729 23.40 1.38 -37.26
C TYR A 729 23.35 2.79 -36.65
N LYS A 730 24.41 3.23 -35.95
CA LYS A 730 24.51 4.54 -35.27
C LYS A 730 23.34 4.79 -34.31
N VAL A 731 22.84 3.74 -33.69
CA VAL A 731 21.76 3.79 -32.70
C VAL A 731 22.36 4.16 -31.36
N ARG A 732 21.82 5.22 -30.74
CA ARG A 732 22.16 5.58 -29.37
C ARG A 732 21.16 4.93 -28.42
N SER A 733 21.66 4.08 -27.53
CA SER A 733 20.87 3.41 -26.48
C SER A 733 20.08 4.43 -25.66
N LEU A 734 18.84 4.06 -25.30
CA LEU A 734 17.99 4.92 -24.49
C LEU A 734 18.52 5.02 -23.05
N PHE A 735 18.94 3.88 -22.51
CA PHE A 735 19.70 3.71 -21.26
C PHE A 735 20.60 2.48 -21.39
N ASN A 736 21.49 2.28 -20.42
CA ASN A 736 22.45 1.18 -20.44
C ASN A 736 21.75 -0.15 -20.14
N GLN A 737 21.74 -1.09 -21.08
CA GLN A 737 21.27 -2.47 -20.88
C GLN A 737 22.42 -3.47 -20.72
N LEU A 738 23.64 -3.07 -21.13
CA LEU A 738 24.75 -3.99 -21.36
C LEU A 738 25.97 -3.73 -20.48
N GLU A 739 25.93 -2.76 -19.56
CA GLU A 739 27.12 -2.33 -18.81
C GLU A 739 27.21 -2.92 -17.39
N HIS A 740 26.10 -3.05 -16.67
CA HIS A 740 26.10 -3.38 -15.24
C HIS A 740 26.04 -4.89 -15.00
N ASP A 741 27.19 -5.49 -14.73
CA ASP A 741 27.30 -6.92 -14.40
C ASP A 741 26.89 -7.19 -12.93
N MET A 742 26.57 -8.46 -12.61
CA MET A 742 26.22 -8.86 -11.24
C MET A 742 27.38 -8.59 -10.25
N PRO A 743 27.09 -8.04 -9.06
CA PRO A 743 28.09 -7.99 -7.99
C PRO A 743 28.48 -9.39 -7.50
N ILE A 744 29.67 -9.50 -6.91
CA ILE A 744 30.09 -10.71 -6.19
C ILE A 744 29.31 -10.76 -4.88
N LEU A 745 28.67 -11.89 -4.59
CA LEU A 745 27.80 -12.06 -3.43
C LEU A 745 28.45 -12.97 -2.37
N GLU A 746 28.24 -12.63 -1.11
CA GLU A 746 28.58 -13.48 0.04
C GLU A 746 27.35 -14.27 0.53
N ASP A 747 27.57 -15.43 1.16
CA ASP A 747 26.48 -16.22 1.74
C ASP A 747 25.80 -15.45 2.88
N LYS A 748 24.47 -15.31 2.79
CA LYS A 748 23.59 -14.59 3.75
C LYS A 748 23.76 -13.05 3.78
N GLN A 749 24.34 -12.44 2.75
CA GLN A 749 24.47 -10.98 2.67
C GLN A 749 23.10 -10.27 2.63
N THR A 750 22.92 -9.25 3.47
CA THR A 750 21.69 -8.42 3.56
C THR A 750 21.88 -6.97 3.10
N GLN A 751 23.13 -6.53 2.93
CA GLN A 751 23.48 -5.16 2.58
C GLN A 751 24.83 -5.04 1.85
N PHE A 752 25.02 -3.94 1.11
CA PHE A 752 26.33 -3.54 0.56
C PHE A 752 26.84 -2.31 1.31
N ALA A 753 28.02 -2.41 1.93
CA ALA A 753 28.60 -1.37 2.79
C ALA A 753 30.06 -1.01 2.43
N GLU A 754 30.53 -1.39 1.24
CA GLU A 754 31.92 -1.17 0.79
C GLU A 754 32.28 0.32 0.63
N LYS A 755 31.26 1.17 0.50
CA LYS A 755 31.39 2.63 0.41
C LYS A 755 31.02 3.35 1.71
N LYS A 756 30.90 2.61 2.83
CA LYS A 756 30.70 3.20 4.15
C LYS A 756 31.81 4.19 4.48
N GLY A 757 31.44 5.37 4.97
CA GLY A 757 32.39 6.42 5.35
C GLY A 757 32.94 7.25 4.19
N TRP A 758 32.39 7.11 2.99
CA TRP A 758 32.67 8.04 1.89
C TRP A 758 31.97 9.37 2.13
N LEU A 759 32.75 10.44 2.21
CA LEU A 759 32.28 11.77 2.61
C LEU A 759 31.85 12.62 1.41
N THR A 760 30.76 13.37 1.58
CA THR A 760 30.31 14.41 0.64
C THR A 760 29.51 15.47 1.40
N ASP A 761 29.06 16.53 0.71
CA ASP A 761 28.09 17.47 1.27
C ASP A 761 26.65 17.04 0.94
N ALA A 762 25.71 17.40 1.82
CA ALA A 762 24.31 16.99 1.70
C ALA A 762 23.67 17.43 0.36
N TYR A 763 24.02 18.60 -0.18
CA TYR A 763 23.45 19.09 -1.43
C TYR A 763 23.95 18.32 -2.66
N THR A 764 25.23 17.96 -2.68
CA THR A 764 25.81 17.08 -3.70
C THR A 764 25.17 15.70 -3.64
N LEU A 765 25.01 15.11 -2.45
CA LEU A 765 24.33 13.83 -2.27
C LEU A 765 22.90 13.88 -2.80
N ARG A 766 22.11 14.86 -2.36
CA ARG A 766 20.72 15.05 -2.80
C ARG A 766 20.61 15.21 -4.31
N SER A 767 21.45 16.05 -4.91
CA SER A 767 21.45 16.30 -6.36
C SER A 767 21.73 15.04 -7.15
N THR A 768 22.70 14.23 -6.72
CA THR A 768 23.05 12.95 -7.35
C THR A 768 21.94 11.91 -7.19
N MET A 769 21.42 11.73 -5.98
CA MET A 769 20.29 10.84 -5.67
C MET A 769 19.04 11.19 -6.52
N THR A 770 18.68 12.47 -6.55
CA THR A 770 17.49 12.94 -7.28
C THR A 770 17.62 12.74 -8.79
N LYS A 771 18.82 12.92 -9.36
CA LYS A 771 19.09 12.65 -10.79
C LYS A 771 18.93 11.17 -11.15
N LEU A 772 19.20 10.28 -10.20
CA LEU A 772 18.97 8.83 -10.35
C LEU A 772 17.55 8.42 -10.00
N GLY A 773 16.67 9.34 -9.57
CA GLY A 773 15.27 9.05 -9.26
C GLY A 773 15.00 8.62 -7.82
N TYR A 774 15.98 8.70 -6.92
CA TYR A 774 15.75 8.47 -5.49
C TYR A 774 15.03 9.67 -4.85
N GLN A 775 14.17 9.36 -3.89
CA GLN A 775 13.42 10.31 -3.08
C GLN A 775 13.92 10.30 -1.65
N ARG A 776 13.84 11.45 -0.98
CA ARG A 776 14.17 11.56 0.44
C ARG A 776 13.24 10.66 1.27
N GLY A 777 13.79 9.91 2.21
CA GLY A 777 13.02 9.12 3.18
C GLY A 777 12.16 9.99 4.11
N SER A 778 11.25 9.33 4.83
CA SER A 778 10.39 9.96 5.84
C SER A 778 11.20 10.67 6.92
N VAL A 779 10.61 11.72 7.50
CA VAL A 779 11.18 12.44 8.63
C VAL A 779 10.85 11.65 9.91
N GLU A 780 11.89 11.28 10.64
CA GLU A 780 11.81 10.61 11.94
C GLU A 780 11.69 11.63 13.08
N ASP A 781 11.70 11.15 14.32
CA ASP A 781 11.64 12.00 15.51
C ASP A 781 12.75 13.07 15.52
N ALA A 782 12.43 14.24 16.07
CA ALA A 782 13.29 15.44 16.05
C ALA A 782 13.57 16.06 14.66
N GLY A 783 12.84 15.67 13.61
CA GLY A 783 12.95 16.34 12.31
C GLY A 783 14.11 15.85 11.45
N PHE A 784 14.60 14.63 11.69
CA PHE A 784 15.78 14.05 11.04
C PHE A 784 15.40 13.03 9.95
N TYR A 785 16.25 12.83 8.94
CA TYR A 785 16.13 11.73 7.98
C TYR A 785 17.50 11.17 7.63
N ASN A 786 17.58 9.87 7.37
CA ASN A 786 18.84 9.14 7.19
C ASN A 786 18.91 8.27 5.93
N CYS A 787 17.93 8.36 5.03
CA CYS A 787 17.94 7.56 3.82
C CYS A 787 17.34 8.27 2.60
N TYR A 788 17.75 7.78 1.44
CA TYR A 788 17.10 8.01 0.15
C TYR A 788 16.58 6.68 -0.37
N HIS A 789 15.39 6.67 -0.97
CA HIS A 789 14.75 5.44 -1.43
C HIS A 789 14.18 5.59 -2.84
N LYS A 790 14.14 4.47 -3.57
CA LYS A 790 13.48 4.34 -4.87
C LYS A 790 12.56 3.12 -4.80
N TYR A 791 11.27 3.33 -5.06
CA TYR A 791 10.25 2.28 -4.95
C TYR A 791 9.89 1.69 -6.33
N PHE A 792 9.89 0.36 -6.42
CA PHE A 792 9.55 -0.40 -7.61
C PHE A 792 8.21 -1.12 -7.39
N SER A 793 7.13 -0.52 -7.89
CA SER A 793 5.75 -1.02 -7.68
C SER A 793 5.51 -2.43 -8.21
N GLY A 794 6.15 -2.82 -9.32
CA GLY A 794 5.97 -4.15 -9.92
C GLY A 794 6.49 -5.30 -9.05
N LEU A 795 7.34 -5.03 -8.06
CA LEU A 795 7.87 -6.03 -7.12
C LEU A 795 7.44 -5.76 -5.67
N ASP A 796 6.78 -4.63 -5.40
CA ASP A 796 6.53 -4.14 -4.04
C ASP A 796 7.84 -4.06 -3.22
N LEU A 797 8.90 -3.50 -3.82
CA LEU A 797 10.23 -3.36 -3.21
C LEU A 797 10.73 -1.92 -3.21
N SER A 798 11.45 -1.53 -2.16
CA SER A 798 12.19 -0.28 -2.06
C SER A 798 13.70 -0.56 -2.06
N VAL A 799 14.43 0.15 -2.92
CA VAL A 799 15.90 0.23 -2.90
C VAL A 799 16.27 1.43 -2.05
N ILE A 800 17.10 1.23 -1.03
CA ILE A 800 17.37 2.25 0.00
C ILE A 800 18.87 2.43 0.13
N ILE A 801 19.30 3.68 0.11
CA ILE A 801 20.69 4.05 0.42
C ILE A 801 20.67 4.87 1.70
N ASN A 802 21.23 4.29 2.76
CA ASN A 802 21.39 4.92 4.05
C ASN A 802 22.64 5.81 4.04
N PHE A 803 22.53 6.95 4.72
CA PHE A 803 23.62 7.89 4.92
C PHE A 803 23.57 8.40 6.36
N SER A 804 24.59 9.15 6.77
CA SER A 804 24.73 9.62 8.14
C SER A 804 23.56 10.49 8.63
N GLY A 805 22.82 11.10 7.71
CA GLY A 805 21.55 11.79 7.96
C GLY A 805 21.62 13.33 7.91
N ASN A 806 20.46 13.98 7.99
CA ASN A 806 20.33 15.44 8.01
C ASN A 806 18.99 15.86 8.65
N CYS A 807 18.88 17.13 9.07
CA CYS A 807 17.65 17.70 9.63
C CYS A 807 16.73 18.29 8.55
N VAL A 808 15.52 18.67 8.97
CA VAL A 808 14.56 19.44 8.17
C VAL A 808 14.28 20.77 8.89
N PRO A 809 14.50 21.95 8.25
CA PRO A 809 14.96 22.14 6.87
C PRO A 809 16.40 21.65 6.65
N GLU A 810 16.67 21.14 5.44
CA GLU A 810 17.95 20.54 5.07
C GLU A 810 19.09 21.58 5.09
N GLU A 811 20.16 21.29 5.82
CA GLU A 811 21.38 22.10 5.87
C GLU A 811 22.49 21.49 5.00
N ASN A 812 23.38 22.33 4.45
CA ASN A 812 24.49 21.82 3.65
C ASN A 812 25.69 21.40 4.53
N VAL A 813 25.57 20.24 5.17
CA VAL A 813 26.58 19.69 6.06
C VAL A 813 27.35 18.53 5.43
N THR A 814 28.50 18.20 6.01
CA THR A 814 29.24 16.98 5.67
C THR A 814 28.42 15.75 6.08
N VAL A 815 28.29 14.80 5.17
CA VAL A 815 27.58 13.54 5.36
C VAL A 815 28.41 12.36 4.85
N ALA A 816 28.15 11.18 5.39
CA ALA A 816 28.80 9.94 4.96
C ALA A 816 27.78 8.95 4.38
N LEU A 817 28.15 8.28 3.29
CA LEU A 817 27.42 7.09 2.83
C LEU A 817 27.59 5.95 3.86
N LEU A 818 26.56 5.13 4.03
CA LEU A 818 26.58 3.99 4.93
C LEU A 818 26.45 2.67 4.16
N GLU A 819 25.32 2.45 3.50
CA GLU A 819 24.98 1.16 2.93
C GLU A 819 23.83 1.24 1.93
N LEU A 820 23.76 0.24 1.04
CA LEU A 820 22.63 -0.08 0.17
C LEU A 820 21.89 -1.30 0.74
N VAL A 821 20.58 -1.15 0.95
CA VAL A 821 19.67 -2.18 1.46
C VAL A 821 18.39 -2.25 0.63
N PHE A 822 17.63 -3.34 0.78
CA PHE A 822 16.36 -3.57 0.11
C PHE A 822 15.29 -3.90 1.13
N GLU A 823 14.11 -3.31 1.00
CA GLU A 823 12.96 -3.51 1.89
C GLU A 823 11.72 -3.87 1.09
N LYS A 824 10.80 -4.64 1.70
CA LYS A 824 9.48 -4.89 1.12
C LYS A 824 8.55 -3.71 1.38
N GLY A 825 7.71 -3.38 0.42
CA GLY A 825 6.77 -2.28 0.50
C GLY A 825 7.39 -0.92 0.18
N ARG A 826 6.56 0.10 0.33
CA ARG A 826 7.02 1.49 0.41
C ARG A 826 7.53 1.76 1.81
N GLN A 827 8.56 2.60 1.91
CA GLN A 827 9.07 3.07 3.19
C GLN A 827 7.93 3.66 4.06
N SER A 828 7.63 3.00 5.18
CA SER A 828 6.60 3.42 6.14
C SER A 828 7.03 3.07 7.57
N GLY A 829 7.34 4.08 8.38
CA GLY A 829 7.57 3.90 9.83
C GLY A 829 8.90 3.23 10.23
N LEU A 830 8.94 2.79 11.49
CA LEU A 830 10.09 2.17 12.16
C LEU A 830 10.24 0.66 11.86
N ASP A 831 9.22 0.01 11.30
CA ASP A 831 9.22 -1.43 10.97
C ASP A 831 9.90 -1.69 9.62
N ARG A 832 11.24 -1.61 9.62
CA ARG A 832 12.07 -1.87 8.44
C ARG A 832 12.39 -3.36 8.33
N HIS A 833 11.74 -4.05 7.39
CA HIS A 833 12.01 -5.45 7.09
C HIS A 833 13.04 -5.57 5.96
N GLN A 834 14.32 -5.64 6.32
CA GLN A 834 15.40 -5.84 5.35
C GLN A 834 15.27 -7.21 4.67
N LEU A 835 15.47 -7.23 3.36
CA LEU A 835 15.47 -8.44 2.55
C LEU A 835 16.88 -8.94 2.31
N ALA A 836 17.06 -10.26 2.37
CA ALA A 836 18.31 -10.89 1.96
C ALA A 836 18.60 -10.62 0.47
N ILE A 837 19.85 -10.27 0.12
CA ILE A 837 20.24 -9.89 -1.26
C ILE A 837 19.93 -11.00 -2.26
N LYS A 838 20.04 -12.27 -1.84
CA LYS A 838 19.71 -13.44 -2.67
C LYS A 838 18.25 -13.48 -3.17
N ASN A 839 17.35 -12.74 -2.52
CA ASN A 839 15.94 -12.68 -2.89
C ASN A 839 15.62 -11.51 -3.84
N ILE A 840 16.62 -10.68 -4.18
CA ILE A 840 16.45 -9.53 -5.07
C ILE A 840 16.61 -9.96 -6.52
N PRO A 841 15.71 -9.55 -7.44
CA PRO A 841 15.83 -9.89 -8.85
C PRO A 841 17.19 -9.45 -9.43
N PRO A 842 17.86 -10.31 -10.24
CA PRO A 842 19.25 -10.08 -10.66
C PRO A 842 19.50 -8.74 -11.37
N ILE A 843 18.58 -8.30 -12.26
CA ILE A 843 18.72 -7.02 -12.95
C ILE A 843 18.59 -5.85 -11.96
N LEU A 844 17.56 -5.86 -11.11
CA LEU A 844 17.38 -4.82 -10.09
C LEU A 844 18.62 -4.72 -9.18
N LEU A 845 19.19 -5.85 -8.79
CA LEU A 845 20.39 -5.91 -7.96
C LEU A 845 21.62 -5.29 -8.66
N ALA A 846 21.90 -5.71 -9.89
CA ALA A 846 23.03 -5.20 -10.69
C ALA A 846 22.92 -3.68 -10.91
N GLU A 847 21.73 -3.22 -11.30
CA GLU A 847 21.45 -1.79 -11.52
C GLU A 847 21.54 -0.97 -10.24
N SER A 848 20.93 -1.43 -9.14
CA SER A 848 20.97 -0.72 -7.86
C SER A 848 22.39 -0.64 -7.29
N TYR A 849 23.17 -1.71 -7.44
CA TYR A 849 24.57 -1.72 -7.04
C TYR A 849 25.42 -0.75 -7.88
N ALA A 850 25.23 -0.74 -9.20
CA ALA A 850 25.90 0.22 -10.08
C ALA A 850 25.54 1.69 -9.75
N GLU A 851 24.27 1.95 -9.44
CA GLU A 851 23.84 3.27 -8.96
C GLU A 851 24.51 3.65 -7.63
N TYR A 852 24.62 2.72 -6.67
CA TYR A 852 25.31 2.93 -5.40
C TYR A 852 26.79 3.27 -5.61
N LEU A 853 27.49 2.56 -6.51
CA LEU A 853 28.88 2.88 -6.86
C LEU A 853 29.00 4.27 -7.51
N LYS A 854 28.10 4.61 -8.43
CA LYS A 854 28.07 5.92 -9.09
C LYS A 854 27.81 7.08 -8.10
N ILE A 855 27.00 6.84 -7.08
CA ILE A 855 26.78 7.80 -5.99
C ILE A 855 28.06 7.97 -5.18
N ALA A 856 28.75 6.88 -4.84
CA ALA A 856 30.03 6.94 -4.15
C ALA A 856 31.09 7.68 -4.98
N ASP A 857 31.14 7.50 -6.30
CA ASP A 857 32.08 8.23 -7.17
C ASP A 857 31.82 9.75 -7.19
N ALA A 858 30.62 10.20 -6.83
CA ALA A 858 30.30 11.62 -6.65
C ALA A 858 30.72 12.17 -5.27
N CYS A 859 31.14 11.31 -4.34
CA CYS A 859 31.69 11.70 -3.04
C CYS A 859 33.18 12.09 -3.16
N ALA A 860 33.69 12.82 -2.17
CA ALA A 860 35.09 13.22 -2.09
C ALA A 860 36.06 12.05 -1.77
N GLY A 861 35.52 10.88 -1.40
CA GLY A 861 36.27 9.66 -1.12
C GLY A 861 36.14 9.18 0.33
N PHE A 862 36.77 8.04 0.62
CA PHE A 862 36.80 7.43 1.94
C PHE A 862 37.66 8.23 2.93
N SER A 863 37.20 8.35 4.18
CA SER A 863 37.97 8.91 5.29
C SER A 863 37.99 7.94 6.47
N SER A 864 39.16 7.56 6.98
CA SER A 864 39.27 6.63 8.11
C SER A 864 38.73 7.18 9.44
N ASP A 865 38.60 8.50 9.55
CA ASP A 865 38.06 9.26 10.67
C ASP A 865 36.72 9.94 10.34
N TRP A 866 35.96 9.42 9.36
CA TRP A 866 34.73 10.04 8.86
C TRP A 866 33.72 10.38 9.97
N GLU A 867 33.59 9.54 10.99
CA GLU A 867 32.70 9.76 12.14
C GLU A 867 33.00 11.09 12.86
N LYS A 868 34.27 11.49 12.97
CA LYS A 868 34.68 12.75 13.61
C LYS A 868 34.47 13.99 12.73
N LYS A 869 34.19 13.78 11.45
CA LYS A 869 33.97 14.84 10.45
C LYS A 869 32.49 15.11 10.21
N LEU A 870 31.61 14.30 10.81
CA LEU A 870 30.19 14.57 10.86
C LEU A 870 29.90 15.66 11.89
N PRO A 871 28.82 16.43 11.70
CA PRO A 871 28.52 17.57 12.56
C PRO A 871 27.88 17.19 13.91
N TRP A 872 27.76 15.89 14.25
CA TRP A 872 27.22 15.39 15.52
C TRP A 872 28.10 14.33 16.15
#